data_AF-A8MBM4-F1
#
_entry.id   AF-A8MBM4-F1
#
_cell.length_a   1.000
_cell.length_b   1.000
_cell.length_c   1.000
_cell.angle_alpha   90.00
_cell.angle_beta   90.00
_cell.angle_gamma   90.00
#
_symmetry.space_group_name_H-M   'P 1'
#
loop_
_entity.id
_entity.type
_entity.pdbx_description
1 polymer ?
#
loop_
_entity_poly.entity_id
_entity_poly.type
_entity_poly.pdbx_seq_one_letter_code
_entity_poly.pdbx_strand_id
1 'polypeptide(L)'
;MNLWLAYFTYGGAAGMVLTIAVTLRFYKNFILKNELNLHRLLWILYILVSMSLMYGLALYYLLNKSMYSLFTAILVSNVTMVSWLILITTGSGGKRNVYSPFVNALVTGLILIAEYLMSLTYAYLTGVTRMLPVNALNSPWFTIPMTMEALLSYTLIKPRNIIGRLAPVLILNMVFNPLSFNFSYWPALSIYASAVLMTIAVVVILDYMYRKSILTHWDLVFSLGSVTMMGIMMLIQFLGLLNNTYWRYYGLSLLVDMAFYLYMYVHSEVNPRPLAWITKPYSLTALLLLVFISEALMGGVVSIQAGWLNPIGVARLLSINNSLGALIINLITLTSALTLSPGFLIMMGAEMGWLVLSRFRELKHLENKVRFMLMFLAYWLYTVYVPSFLPSWLIKYPYLYWSMGLGTAGPLSPMLLTAIIGTYVINAVLSLLFGSRQLCSVTCSASYMWQGTFYNKLKTSPMNPLRGSRRGLIHSVRIINAVLIYGALGVLAYLSLMDQLGHLRFYINGEDPLIFLYLLLFGFLWYISFALAPILGTYNCVTYGWCHWGLFNQAVGRLGLFKLVVKDPGLCIECKTKDCAKACPVGNSNMPGSFIKKGYYKSSTCIGVGDCVEACPYNNIIFYDARAYFKNKLTLRPLRVLLKKPSTDYQ
;
A
#
# COMPACT_ATOMS: atom_id res chain seq x y z
N MET A 1 -2.25 13.59 -42.25
CA MET A 1 -2.54 14.92 -41.66
C MET A 1 -1.79 15.95 -42.50
N ASN A 2 -2.43 17.02 -42.98
CA ASN A 2 -1.72 18.07 -43.74
C ASN A 2 -0.71 18.77 -42.81
N LEU A 3 0.45 19.20 -43.33
CA LEU A 3 1.54 19.80 -42.54
C LEU A 3 1.02 20.99 -41.70
N TRP A 4 0.15 21.81 -42.29
CA TRP A 4 -0.52 22.93 -41.64
C TRP A 4 -1.43 22.53 -40.48
N LEU A 5 -2.15 21.42 -40.62
CA LEU A 5 -2.98 20.89 -39.54
C LEU A 5 -2.09 20.38 -38.40
N ALA A 6 -0.95 19.76 -38.70
CA ALA A 6 0.02 19.33 -37.70
C ALA A 6 0.65 20.50 -36.93
N TYR A 7 1.09 21.56 -37.64
CA TYR A 7 1.62 22.76 -36.99
C TYR A 7 0.58 23.43 -36.10
N PHE A 8 -0.67 23.54 -36.55
CA PHE A 8 -1.75 24.13 -35.76
C PHE A 8 -2.11 23.27 -34.54
N THR A 9 -2.14 21.94 -34.68
CA THR A 9 -2.50 21.05 -33.57
C THR A 9 -1.41 20.96 -32.51
N TYR A 10 -0.16 20.73 -32.92
CA TYR A 10 0.94 20.57 -31.97
C TYR A 10 1.45 21.91 -31.45
N GLY A 11 1.48 22.95 -32.28
CA GLY A 11 1.84 24.31 -31.87
C GLY A 11 0.84 24.93 -30.90
N GLY A 12 -0.47 24.75 -31.16
CA GLY A 12 -1.53 25.22 -30.26
C GLY A 12 -1.48 24.54 -28.89
N ALA A 13 -1.39 23.21 -28.86
CA ALA A 13 -1.25 22.45 -27.62
C ALA A 13 0.02 22.82 -26.84
N ALA A 14 1.18 22.93 -27.51
CA ALA A 14 2.43 23.33 -26.86
C ALA A 14 2.39 24.76 -26.30
N GLY A 15 1.82 25.70 -27.06
CA GLY A 15 1.61 27.07 -26.62
C GLY A 15 0.70 27.16 -25.39
N MET A 16 -0.35 26.34 -25.36
CA MET A 16 -1.25 26.23 -24.21
C MET A 16 -0.52 25.71 -22.97
N VAL A 17 0.13 24.55 -23.09
CA VAL A 17 0.89 23.91 -22.00
C VAL A 17 1.91 24.87 -21.38
N LEU A 18 2.65 25.60 -22.23
CA LEU A 18 3.63 26.59 -21.77
C LEU A 18 2.96 27.76 -21.07
N THR A 19 1.85 28.28 -21.61
CA THR A 19 1.10 29.41 -21.04
C THR A 19 0.53 29.06 -19.67
N ILE A 20 -0.06 27.87 -19.50
CA ILE A 20 -0.61 27.42 -18.22
C ILE A 20 0.51 27.18 -17.21
N ALA A 21 1.59 26.49 -17.59
CA ALA A 21 2.71 26.24 -16.69
C ALA A 21 3.36 27.55 -16.18
N VAL A 22 3.52 28.54 -17.07
CA VAL A 22 4.04 29.87 -16.72
C VAL A 22 3.06 30.63 -15.83
N THR A 23 1.76 30.60 -16.15
CA THR A 23 0.70 31.22 -15.35
C THR A 23 0.66 30.64 -13.93
N LEU A 24 0.69 29.31 -13.81
CA LEU A 24 0.76 28.60 -12.53
C LEU A 24 2.01 28.97 -11.73
N ARG A 25 3.16 29.11 -12.39
CA ARG A 25 4.41 29.55 -11.75
C ARG A 25 4.26 30.93 -11.15
N PHE A 26 3.76 31.90 -11.91
CA PHE A 26 3.56 33.27 -11.42
C PHE A 26 2.55 33.31 -10.28
N TYR A 27 1.43 32.60 -10.43
CA TYR A 27 0.39 32.50 -9.40
C TYR A 27 0.95 31.98 -8.07
N LYS A 28 1.68 30.85 -8.12
CA LYS A 28 2.30 30.25 -6.94
C LYS A 28 3.32 31.19 -6.29
N ASN A 29 4.16 31.86 -7.09
CA ASN A 29 5.12 32.83 -6.57
C ASN A 29 4.45 34.02 -5.87
N PHE A 30 3.31 34.51 -6.39
CA PHE A 30 2.57 35.60 -5.74
C PHE A 30 1.92 35.15 -4.42
N ILE A 31 1.42 33.91 -4.36
CA ILE A 31 0.89 33.34 -3.11
C ILE A 31 2.01 33.21 -2.08
N LEU A 32 3.16 32.65 -2.45
CA LEU A 32 4.28 32.43 -1.53
C LEU A 32 4.82 33.74 -0.94
N LYS A 33 4.79 34.83 -1.70
CA LYS A 33 5.21 36.16 -1.24
C LYS A 33 4.11 36.95 -0.52
N ASN A 34 2.89 36.41 -0.42
CA ASN A 34 1.70 37.14 0.06
C ASN A 34 1.43 38.45 -0.71
N GLU A 35 1.76 38.48 -2.00
CA GLU A 35 1.59 39.67 -2.87
C GLU A 35 0.48 39.47 -3.92
N LEU A 36 -0.49 38.60 -3.65
CA LEU A 36 -1.61 38.33 -4.56
C LEU A 36 -2.69 39.41 -4.44
N ASN A 37 -2.46 40.52 -5.14
CA ASN A 37 -3.43 41.61 -5.30
C ASN A 37 -4.47 41.28 -6.38
N LEU A 38 -5.67 41.89 -6.29
CA LEU A 38 -6.75 41.70 -7.27
C LEU A 38 -6.29 41.93 -8.71
N HIS A 39 -5.51 42.98 -8.97
CA HIS A 39 -4.99 43.27 -10.32
C HIS A 39 -4.14 42.12 -10.91
N ARG A 40 -3.27 41.50 -10.10
CA ARG A 40 -2.45 40.35 -10.55
C ARG A 40 -3.32 39.12 -10.77
N LEU A 41 -4.33 38.91 -9.94
CA LEU A 41 -5.31 37.84 -10.12
C LEU A 41 -6.10 38.04 -11.42
N LEU A 42 -6.55 39.25 -11.74
CA LEU A 42 -7.29 39.55 -12.97
C LEU A 42 -6.48 39.23 -14.23
N TRP A 43 -5.17 39.49 -14.24
CA TRP A 43 -4.28 39.08 -15.33
C TRP A 43 -4.20 37.56 -15.50
N ILE A 44 -4.09 36.83 -14.38
CA ILE A 44 -4.05 35.36 -14.39
C ILE A 44 -5.38 34.80 -14.92
N LEU A 45 -6.51 35.34 -14.46
CA LEU A 45 -7.83 34.94 -14.92
C LEU A 45 -8.07 35.29 -16.38
N TYR A 46 -7.58 36.44 -16.84
CA TYR A 46 -7.64 36.83 -18.24
C TYR A 46 -6.97 35.80 -19.15
N ILE A 47 -5.75 35.37 -18.82
CA ILE A 47 -5.04 34.37 -19.60
C ILE A 47 -5.82 33.05 -19.63
N LEU A 48 -6.25 32.55 -18.47
CA LEU A 48 -6.95 31.26 -18.38
C LEU A 48 -8.32 31.26 -19.08
N VAL A 49 -9.08 32.35 -18.96
CA VAL A 49 -10.39 32.46 -19.62
C VAL A 49 -10.23 32.69 -21.12
N SER A 50 -9.24 33.47 -21.55
CA SER A 50 -8.91 33.64 -22.97
C SER A 50 -8.60 32.29 -23.63
N MET A 51 -7.84 31.44 -22.96
CA MET A 51 -7.53 30.09 -23.45
C MET A 51 -8.77 29.20 -23.50
N SER A 52 -9.57 29.19 -22.42
CA SER A 52 -10.82 28.41 -22.37
C SER A 52 -11.79 28.82 -23.48
N LEU A 53 -11.94 30.13 -23.71
CA LEU A 53 -12.81 30.68 -24.75
C LEU A 53 -12.31 30.32 -26.14
N MET A 54 -11.00 30.42 -26.40
CA MET A 54 -10.41 30.08 -27.70
C MET A 54 -10.77 28.64 -28.11
N TYR A 55 -10.54 27.66 -27.23
CA TYR A 55 -10.86 26.26 -27.52
C TYR A 55 -12.37 25.99 -27.50
N GLY A 56 -13.14 26.60 -26.58
CA GLY A 56 -14.59 26.44 -26.55
C GLY A 56 -15.28 26.96 -27.82
N LEU A 57 -14.85 28.10 -28.33
CA LEU A 57 -15.39 28.69 -29.56
C LEU A 57 -14.90 27.95 -30.81
N ALA A 58 -13.67 27.43 -30.80
CA ALA A 58 -13.18 26.52 -31.85
C ALA A 58 -14.01 25.23 -31.91
N LEU A 59 -14.32 24.63 -30.75
CA LEU A 59 -15.21 23.47 -30.67
C LEU A 59 -16.61 23.80 -31.21
N TYR A 60 -17.17 24.94 -30.84
CA TYR A 60 -18.48 25.38 -31.34
C TYR A 60 -18.53 25.49 -32.86
N TYR A 61 -17.48 26.06 -33.47
CA TYR A 61 -17.34 26.10 -34.93
C TYR A 61 -17.26 24.69 -35.55
N LEU A 62 -16.49 23.79 -34.94
CA LEU A 62 -16.32 22.41 -35.44
C LEU A 62 -17.60 21.58 -35.36
N LEU A 63 -18.45 21.82 -34.37
CA LEU A 63 -19.74 21.17 -34.21
C LEU A 63 -20.75 21.66 -35.26
N ASN A 64 -20.78 22.97 -35.51
CA ASN A 64 -21.80 23.62 -36.34
C ASN A 64 -21.17 24.28 -37.58
N LYS A 65 -20.39 23.52 -38.37
CA LYS A 65 -19.58 24.00 -39.51
C LYS A 65 -20.37 24.90 -40.48
N SER A 66 -20.40 26.20 -40.20
CA SER A 66 -21.16 27.21 -40.92
C SER A 66 -20.43 28.55 -40.85
N MET A 67 -20.66 29.42 -41.83
CA MET A 67 -20.08 30.77 -41.79
C MET A 67 -20.58 31.57 -40.58
N TYR A 68 -21.83 31.31 -40.16
CA TYR A 68 -22.41 31.93 -38.97
C TYR A 68 -21.69 31.51 -37.68
N SER A 69 -21.39 30.21 -37.50
CA SER A 69 -20.68 29.74 -36.31
C SER A 69 -19.24 30.25 -36.24
N LEU A 70 -18.58 30.41 -37.41
CA LEU A 70 -17.25 31.02 -37.47
C LEU A 70 -17.28 32.50 -37.08
N PHE A 71 -18.22 33.26 -37.65
CA PHE A 71 -18.36 34.69 -37.35
C PHE A 71 -18.69 34.94 -35.88
N THR A 72 -19.63 34.17 -35.32
CA THR A 72 -19.97 34.25 -33.89
C THR A 72 -18.81 33.86 -32.98
N ALA A 73 -18.04 32.82 -33.32
CA ALA A 73 -16.82 32.47 -32.59
C ALA A 73 -15.80 33.62 -32.55
N ILE A 74 -15.52 34.23 -33.70
CA ILE A 74 -14.58 35.37 -33.80
C ILE A 74 -15.09 36.57 -33.00
N LEU A 75 -16.37 36.92 -33.16
CA LEU A 75 -16.97 38.07 -32.50
C LEU A 75 -16.99 37.91 -30.97
N VAL A 76 -17.44 36.75 -30.46
CA VAL A 76 -17.46 36.48 -29.01
C VAL A 76 -16.04 36.49 -28.43
N SER A 77 -15.07 35.88 -29.12
CA SER A 77 -13.66 35.90 -28.67
C SER A 77 -13.11 37.33 -28.56
N ASN A 78 -13.30 38.15 -29.60
CA ASN A 78 -12.76 39.51 -29.61
C ASN A 78 -13.45 40.41 -28.58
N VAL A 79 -14.79 40.36 -28.49
CA VAL A 79 -15.55 41.18 -27.53
C VAL A 79 -15.15 40.82 -26.10
N THR A 80 -15.08 39.54 -25.77
CA THR A 80 -14.71 39.10 -24.41
C THR A 80 -13.28 39.48 -24.04
N MET A 81 -12.30 39.30 -24.93
CA MET A 81 -10.91 39.71 -24.68
C MET A 81 -10.78 41.23 -24.50
N VAL A 82 -11.42 42.03 -25.35
CA VAL A 82 -11.40 43.50 -25.24
C VAL A 82 -12.09 43.97 -23.96
N SER A 83 -13.26 43.43 -23.62
CA SER A 83 -13.95 43.76 -22.37
C SER A 83 -13.09 43.46 -21.14
N TRP A 84 -12.36 42.34 -21.15
CA TRP A 84 -11.49 41.97 -20.03
C TRP A 84 -10.26 42.87 -19.93
N LEU A 85 -9.66 43.26 -21.05
CA LEU A 85 -8.57 44.23 -21.08
C LEU A 85 -8.99 45.59 -20.51
N ILE A 86 -10.21 46.06 -20.84
CA ILE A 86 -10.78 47.28 -20.25
C ILE A 86 -10.94 47.16 -18.73
N LEU A 87 -11.39 46.01 -18.23
CA LEU A 87 -11.49 45.76 -16.79
C LEU A 87 -10.12 45.77 -16.07
N ILE A 88 -9.07 45.31 -16.74
CA ILE A 88 -7.70 45.32 -16.20
C ILE A 88 -7.11 46.74 -16.20
N THR A 89 -7.31 47.50 -17.27
CA THR A 89 -6.72 48.85 -17.45
C THR A 89 -7.39 49.93 -16.62
N THR A 90 -8.67 49.78 -16.29
CA THR A 90 -9.43 50.72 -15.46
C THR A 90 -9.00 50.73 -13.97
N GLY A 91 -7.99 49.96 -13.58
CA GLY A 91 -7.34 50.07 -12.27
C GLY A 91 -8.19 49.57 -11.09
N SER A 92 -9.24 48.80 -11.35
CA SER A 92 -10.15 48.30 -10.31
C SER A 92 -9.42 47.34 -9.35
N GLY A 93 -9.16 47.78 -8.11
CA GLY A 93 -8.71 46.94 -7.00
C GLY A 93 -7.24 47.02 -6.57
N GLY A 94 -6.70 48.23 -6.37
CA GLY A 94 -5.36 48.43 -5.79
C GLY A 94 -5.25 47.97 -4.32
N LYS A 95 -4.19 47.18 -4.04
CA LYS A 95 -3.66 46.73 -2.72
C LYS A 95 -4.48 45.74 -1.87
N ARG A 96 -5.70 45.35 -2.25
CA ARG A 96 -6.44 44.32 -1.47
C ARG A 96 -5.87 42.93 -1.75
N ASN A 97 -5.32 42.28 -0.73
CA ASN A 97 -4.96 40.86 -0.79
C ASN A 97 -6.23 40.02 -0.88
N VAL A 98 -6.33 39.19 -1.93
CA VAL A 98 -7.56 38.40 -2.24
C VAL A 98 -7.32 36.90 -2.00
N TYR A 99 -6.39 36.55 -1.12
CA TYR A 99 -6.10 35.15 -0.85
C TYR A 99 -7.31 34.47 -0.20
N SER A 100 -7.92 33.51 -0.91
CA SER A 100 -8.97 32.66 -0.40
C SER A 100 -8.92 31.26 -1.05
N PRO A 101 -9.38 30.22 -0.34
CA PRO A 101 -9.51 28.87 -0.91
C PRO A 101 -10.36 28.84 -2.19
N PHE A 102 -11.36 29.73 -2.29
CA PHE A 102 -12.23 29.87 -3.46
C PHE A 102 -11.44 30.31 -4.70
N VAL A 103 -10.52 31.28 -4.56
CA VAL A 103 -9.69 31.74 -5.69
C VAL A 103 -8.79 30.60 -6.20
N ASN A 104 -8.22 29.80 -5.30
CA ASN A 104 -7.40 28.64 -5.69
C ASN A 104 -8.22 27.59 -6.45
N ALA A 105 -9.45 27.31 -5.98
CA ALA A 105 -10.37 26.41 -6.65
C ALA A 105 -10.78 26.94 -8.04
N LEU A 106 -11.00 28.24 -8.16
CA LEU A 106 -11.36 28.89 -9.43
C LEU A 106 -10.21 28.85 -10.45
N VAL A 107 -8.99 29.16 -10.05
CA VAL A 107 -7.80 29.05 -10.92
C VAL A 107 -7.58 27.61 -11.38
N THR A 108 -7.66 26.65 -10.45
CA THR A 108 -7.52 25.21 -10.78
C THR A 108 -8.64 24.76 -11.72
N GLY A 109 -9.89 25.18 -11.47
CA GLY A 109 -11.05 24.83 -12.30
C GLY A 109 -10.94 25.37 -13.73
N LEU A 110 -10.48 26.61 -13.90
CA LEU A 110 -10.29 27.19 -15.23
C LEU A 110 -9.21 26.47 -16.05
N ILE A 111 -8.12 26.04 -15.40
CA ILE A 111 -7.08 25.22 -16.07
C ILE A 111 -7.69 23.92 -16.57
N LEU A 112 -8.43 23.21 -15.72
CA LEU A 112 -9.07 21.95 -16.09
C LEU A 112 -10.13 22.10 -17.20
N ILE A 113 -10.88 23.21 -17.18
CA ILE A 113 -11.85 23.54 -18.24
C ILE A 113 -11.12 23.77 -19.56
N ALA A 114 -10.01 24.53 -19.56
CA ALA A 114 -9.22 24.77 -20.76
C ALA A 114 -8.70 23.44 -21.34
N GLU A 115 -8.15 22.56 -20.51
CA GLU A 115 -7.65 21.23 -20.91
C GLU A 115 -8.73 20.34 -21.50
N TYR A 116 -9.91 20.32 -20.85
CA TYR A 116 -11.05 19.56 -21.35
C TYR A 116 -11.57 20.08 -22.70
N LEU A 117 -11.71 21.40 -22.85
CA LEU A 117 -12.15 22.02 -24.11
C LEU A 117 -11.15 21.81 -25.23
N MET A 118 -9.85 21.90 -24.94
CA MET A 118 -8.79 21.61 -25.90
C MET A 118 -8.86 20.16 -26.37
N SER A 119 -8.96 19.21 -25.45
CA SER A 119 -9.10 17.79 -25.76
C SER A 119 -10.30 17.51 -26.67
N LEU A 120 -11.47 18.08 -26.37
CA LEU A 120 -12.65 17.97 -27.21
C LEU A 120 -12.40 18.54 -28.61
N THR A 121 -11.84 19.74 -28.69
CA THR A 121 -11.55 20.42 -29.96
C THR A 121 -10.67 19.54 -30.85
N TYR A 122 -9.59 18.97 -30.30
CA TYR A 122 -8.69 18.09 -31.05
C TYR A 122 -9.28 16.72 -31.39
N ALA A 123 -10.14 16.16 -30.53
CA ALA A 123 -10.88 14.94 -30.84
C ALA A 123 -11.78 15.15 -32.08
N TYR A 124 -12.49 16.28 -32.16
CA TYR A 124 -13.32 16.61 -33.32
C TYR A 124 -12.49 16.93 -34.57
N LEU A 125 -11.34 17.62 -34.44
CA LEU A 125 -10.43 17.91 -35.55
C LEU A 125 -9.85 16.64 -36.19
N THR A 126 -9.56 15.62 -35.39
CA THR A 126 -8.98 14.35 -35.85
C THR A 126 -10.01 13.38 -36.45
N GLY A 127 -11.25 13.83 -36.65
CA GLY A 127 -12.27 13.08 -37.39
C GLY A 127 -13.17 12.19 -36.53
N VAL A 128 -13.07 12.30 -35.21
CA VAL A 128 -13.89 11.53 -34.28
C VAL A 128 -15.22 12.27 -34.03
N THR A 129 -16.15 12.19 -34.97
CA THR A 129 -17.35 13.04 -34.99
C THR A 129 -18.53 12.54 -34.13
N ARG A 130 -18.44 11.34 -33.54
CA ARG A 130 -19.52 10.71 -32.75
C ARG A 130 -19.05 10.15 -31.39
N MET A 131 -18.10 10.80 -30.73
CA MET A 131 -17.70 10.39 -29.38
C MET A 131 -18.54 11.10 -28.31
N LEU A 132 -18.95 10.33 -27.30
CA LEU A 132 -19.39 10.88 -26.01
C LEU A 132 -18.26 11.80 -25.48
N PRO A 133 -18.59 12.97 -24.92
CA PRO A 133 -17.57 13.94 -24.46
C PRO A 133 -16.55 13.35 -23.48
N VAL A 134 -16.97 12.36 -22.68
CA VAL A 134 -16.10 11.64 -21.72
C VAL A 134 -14.98 10.87 -22.43
N ASN A 135 -15.19 10.37 -23.65
CA ASN A 135 -14.17 9.64 -24.38
C ASN A 135 -13.02 10.54 -24.87
N ALA A 136 -13.25 11.86 -25.01
CA ALA A 136 -12.17 12.78 -25.37
C ALA A 136 -11.07 12.81 -24.30
N LEU A 137 -11.43 12.62 -23.02
CA LEU A 137 -10.48 12.50 -21.91
C LEU A 137 -9.57 11.27 -22.01
N ASN A 138 -9.95 10.25 -22.78
CA ASN A 138 -9.12 9.07 -23.01
C ASN A 138 -8.15 9.25 -24.20
N SER A 139 -8.19 10.41 -24.87
CA SER A 139 -7.36 10.66 -26.05
C SER A 139 -5.93 11.10 -25.68
N PRO A 140 -4.94 10.87 -26.57
CA PRO A 140 -3.58 11.37 -26.37
C PRO A 140 -3.53 12.90 -26.30
N TRP A 141 -4.50 13.57 -26.92
CA TRP A 141 -4.67 15.02 -26.92
C TRP A 141 -5.06 15.60 -25.56
N PHE A 142 -5.54 14.78 -24.64
CA PHE A 142 -5.74 15.17 -23.24
C PHE A 142 -4.53 14.79 -22.39
N THR A 143 -4.06 13.55 -22.54
CA THR A 143 -3.08 12.98 -21.61
C THR A 143 -1.69 13.56 -21.78
N ILE A 144 -1.26 13.83 -23.02
CA ILE A 144 0.07 14.37 -23.29
C ILE A 144 0.18 15.82 -22.78
N PRO A 145 -0.71 16.77 -23.15
CA PRO A 145 -0.64 18.13 -22.65
C PRO A 145 -0.69 18.20 -21.13
N MET A 146 -1.66 17.54 -20.50
CA MET A 146 -1.78 17.47 -19.04
C MET A 146 -0.48 16.99 -18.37
N THR A 147 0.11 15.92 -18.90
CA THR A 147 1.34 15.38 -18.30
C THR A 147 2.52 16.34 -18.48
N MET A 148 2.60 17.01 -19.63
CA MET A 148 3.62 18.04 -19.88
C MET A 148 3.43 19.26 -18.99
N GLU A 149 2.20 19.70 -18.72
CA GLU A 149 1.92 20.78 -17.78
C GLU A 149 2.32 20.41 -16.35
N ALA A 150 1.99 19.20 -15.92
CA ALA A 150 2.39 18.71 -14.60
C ALA A 150 3.92 18.65 -14.47
N LEU A 151 4.61 18.19 -15.52
CA LEU A 151 6.06 18.14 -15.62
C LEU A 151 6.72 19.52 -15.62
N LEU A 152 6.21 20.47 -16.43
CA LEU A 152 6.71 21.83 -16.46
C LEU A 152 6.44 22.54 -15.13
N SER A 153 5.27 22.36 -14.53
CA SER A 153 4.95 22.90 -13.21
C SER A 153 5.93 22.38 -12.15
N TYR A 154 6.23 21.07 -12.18
CA TYR A 154 7.20 20.45 -11.29
C TYR A 154 8.63 20.98 -11.49
N THR A 155 9.09 21.13 -12.74
CA THR A 155 10.46 21.58 -13.05
C THR A 155 10.65 23.07 -12.77
N LEU A 156 9.65 23.91 -13.03
CA LEU A 156 9.72 25.37 -12.84
C LEU A 156 9.71 25.78 -11.37
N ILE A 157 8.98 25.07 -10.50
CA ILE A 157 9.00 25.29 -9.05
C ILE A 157 9.07 23.92 -8.37
N LYS A 158 10.29 23.44 -8.16
CA LYS A 158 10.54 22.15 -7.48
C LYS A 158 9.93 22.18 -6.08
N PRO A 159 8.81 21.48 -5.83
CA PRO A 159 8.15 21.54 -4.53
C PRO A 159 9.04 20.87 -3.49
N ARG A 160 9.03 21.40 -2.26
CA ARG A 160 9.70 20.75 -1.14
C ARG A 160 8.84 19.60 -0.60
N ASN A 161 9.37 18.82 0.34
CA ASN A 161 8.66 17.72 1.04
C ASN A 161 8.30 16.52 0.17
N ILE A 162 7.22 15.80 0.53
CA ILE A 162 6.81 14.55 -0.13
C ILE A 162 6.41 14.75 -1.58
N ILE A 163 5.81 15.91 -1.90
CA ILE A 163 5.39 16.25 -3.27
C ILE A 163 6.60 16.25 -4.20
N GLY A 164 7.73 16.81 -3.76
CA GLY A 164 8.97 16.82 -4.54
C GLY A 164 9.52 15.43 -4.87
N ARG A 165 9.15 14.40 -4.09
CA ARG A 165 9.59 13.01 -4.32
C ARG A 165 8.56 12.19 -5.09
N LEU A 166 7.27 12.44 -4.86
CA LEU A 166 6.19 11.65 -5.42
C LEU A 166 5.71 12.20 -6.78
N ALA A 167 5.79 13.51 -7.00
CA ALA A 167 5.31 14.15 -8.22
C ALA A 167 5.88 13.52 -9.50
N PRO A 168 7.20 13.23 -9.62
CA PRO A 168 7.73 12.56 -10.81
C PRO A 168 7.08 11.21 -11.09
N VAL A 169 6.75 10.44 -10.04
CA VAL A 169 6.13 9.12 -10.17
C VAL A 169 4.68 9.25 -10.63
N LEU A 170 3.93 10.22 -10.07
CA LEU A 170 2.54 10.50 -10.49
C LEU A 170 2.49 11.01 -11.94
N ILE A 171 3.38 11.93 -12.31
CA ILE A 171 3.50 12.45 -13.68
C ILE A 171 3.81 11.31 -14.66
N LEU A 172 4.77 10.43 -14.31
CA LEU A 172 5.05 9.25 -15.14
C LEU A 172 3.83 8.32 -15.24
N ASN A 173 3.05 8.16 -14.17
CA ASN A 173 1.86 7.32 -14.20
C ASN A 173 0.78 7.88 -15.14
N MET A 174 0.68 9.21 -15.27
CA MET A 174 -0.20 9.87 -16.25
C MET A 174 0.23 9.59 -17.71
N VAL A 175 1.54 9.50 -17.97
CA VAL A 175 2.06 9.11 -19.31
C VAL A 175 1.57 7.72 -19.69
N PHE A 176 1.65 6.76 -18.76
CA PHE A 176 1.26 5.37 -18.96
C PHE A 176 -0.24 5.14 -18.78
N ASN A 177 -1.08 6.01 -19.35
CA ASN A 177 -2.50 5.74 -19.44
C ASN A 177 -2.78 4.67 -20.52
N PRO A 178 -3.48 3.56 -20.18
CA PRO A 178 -3.77 2.47 -21.12
C PRO A 178 -4.59 2.83 -22.34
N LEU A 179 -5.36 3.92 -22.30
CA LEU A 179 -6.22 4.35 -23.40
C LEU A 179 -5.59 5.43 -24.30
N SER A 180 -4.45 6.00 -23.90
CA SER A 180 -3.83 7.12 -24.61
C SER A 180 -3.42 6.79 -26.04
N PHE A 181 -2.95 5.58 -26.29
CA PHE A 181 -2.46 5.18 -27.60
C PHE A 181 -3.15 3.90 -28.08
N ASN A 182 -3.50 3.87 -29.36
CA ASN A 182 -4.20 2.74 -29.98
C ASN A 182 -3.24 1.66 -30.52
N PHE A 183 -2.05 1.51 -29.93
CA PHE A 183 -1.13 0.43 -30.31
C PHE A 183 -1.54 -0.86 -29.58
N SER A 184 -1.50 -2.00 -30.27
CA SER A 184 -1.91 -3.30 -29.71
C SER A 184 -1.21 -3.67 -28.40
N TYR A 185 0.06 -3.30 -28.25
CA TYR A 185 0.86 -3.59 -27.05
C TYR A 185 0.77 -2.52 -25.96
N TRP A 186 0.23 -1.34 -26.28
CA TRP A 186 0.24 -0.20 -25.36
C TRP A 186 -0.56 -0.46 -24.09
N PRO A 187 -1.83 -0.94 -24.13
CA PRO A 187 -2.61 -1.19 -22.91
C PRO A 187 -1.92 -2.15 -21.94
N ALA A 188 -1.30 -3.22 -22.45
CA ALA A 188 -0.56 -4.17 -21.63
C ALA A 188 0.67 -3.52 -20.99
N LEU A 189 1.48 -2.82 -21.79
CA LEU A 189 2.68 -2.12 -21.31
C LEU A 189 2.33 -1.08 -20.24
N SER A 190 1.30 -0.27 -20.48
CA SER A 190 0.84 0.74 -19.54
C SER A 190 0.32 0.15 -18.24
N ILE A 191 -0.40 -0.98 -18.28
CA ILE A 191 -0.88 -1.66 -17.07
C ILE A 191 0.32 -2.09 -16.22
N TYR A 192 1.31 -2.78 -16.81
CA TYR A 192 2.50 -3.19 -16.07
C TYR A 192 3.32 -2.00 -15.56
N ALA A 193 3.47 -0.94 -16.37
CA ALA A 193 4.15 0.28 -15.97
C ALA A 193 3.44 0.99 -14.81
N SER A 194 2.12 1.12 -14.87
CA SER A 194 1.30 1.68 -13.78
C SER A 194 1.40 0.86 -12.51
N ALA A 195 1.45 -0.48 -12.58
CA ALA A 195 1.66 -1.32 -11.40
C ALA A 195 2.99 -1.00 -10.74
N VAL A 196 4.08 -0.96 -11.52
CA VAL A 196 5.42 -0.64 -11.03
C VAL A 196 5.49 0.77 -10.44
N LEU A 197 4.92 1.77 -11.13
CA LEU A 197 4.91 3.15 -10.67
C LEU A 197 4.09 3.34 -9.40
N MET A 198 2.95 2.66 -9.28
CA MET A 198 2.15 2.66 -8.06
C MET A 198 2.91 2.02 -6.89
N THR A 199 3.56 0.88 -7.09
CA THR A 199 4.42 0.26 -6.08
C THR A 199 5.55 1.20 -5.65
N ILE A 200 6.21 1.88 -6.59
CA ILE A 200 7.24 2.89 -6.28
C ILE A 200 6.63 4.06 -5.48
N ALA A 201 5.45 4.55 -5.87
CA ALA A 201 4.76 5.64 -5.19
C ALA A 201 4.45 5.30 -3.73
N VAL A 202 3.88 4.13 -3.46
CA VAL A 202 3.60 3.65 -2.11
C VAL A 202 4.89 3.50 -1.31
N VAL A 203 5.93 2.89 -1.88
CA VAL A 203 7.25 2.77 -1.25
C VAL A 203 7.82 4.14 -0.86
N VAL A 204 7.73 5.13 -1.74
CA VAL A 204 8.21 6.50 -1.48
C VAL A 204 7.41 7.14 -0.33
N ILE A 205 6.09 6.97 -0.29
CA ILE A 205 5.23 7.48 0.79
C ILE A 205 5.66 6.84 2.12
N LEU A 206 5.70 5.51 2.20
CA LEU A 206 5.98 4.80 3.44
C LEU A 206 7.42 5.02 3.94
N ASP A 207 8.42 5.03 3.05
CA ASP A 207 9.82 5.35 3.42
C ASP A 207 9.97 6.81 3.83
N TYR A 208 9.25 7.76 3.21
CA TYR A 208 9.25 9.16 3.63
C TYR A 208 8.68 9.34 5.04
N MET A 209 7.51 8.74 5.31
CA MET A 209 6.90 8.75 6.65
C MET A 209 7.77 8.04 7.68
N TYR A 210 8.47 6.97 7.28
CA TYR A 210 9.46 6.33 8.14
C TYR A 210 10.60 7.30 8.49
N ARG A 211 11.25 7.93 7.50
CA ARG A 211 12.42 8.79 7.76
C ARG A 211 12.06 10.07 8.52
N LYS A 212 10.87 10.63 8.31
CA LYS A 212 10.41 11.84 9.00
C LYS A 212 9.34 11.52 10.03
N SER A 213 9.69 11.58 11.32
CA SER A 213 8.73 11.41 12.43
C SER A 213 7.73 12.56 12.54
N ILE A 214 8.12 13.76 12.10
CA ILE A 214 7.29 14.97 12.09
C ILE A 214 7.08 15.36 10.62
N LEU A 215 5.83 15.30 10.18
CA LEU A 215 5.38 15.68 8.84
C LEU A 215 4.65 17.02 8.90
N THR A 216 4.42 17.64 7.74
CA THR A 216 3.42 18.71 7.68
C THR A 216 2.02 18.10 7.57
N HIS A 217 0.97 18.82 7.99
CA HIS A 217 -0.40 18.38 7.75
C HIS A 217 -0.67 18.10 6.26
N TRP A 218 -0.15 18.96 5.37
CA TRP A 218 -0.26 18.81 3.92
C TRP A 218 0.47 17.58 3.38
N ASP A 219 1.59 17.16 3.97
CA ASP A 219 2.27 15.91 3.57
C ASP A 219 1.36 14.69 3.78
N LEU A 220 0.61 14.65 4.89
CA LEU A 220 -0.33 13.56 5.19
C LEU A 220 -1.55 13.60 4.26
N VAL A 221 -2.12 14.79 4.04
CA VAL A 221 -3.26 14.98 3.10
C VAL A 221 -2.85 14.59 1.68
N PHE A 222 -1.65 15.00 1.25
CA PHE A 222 -1.11 14.63 -0.06
C PHE A 222 -0.91 13.12 -0.21
N SER A 223 -0.35 12.47 0.81
CA SER A 223 -0.16 11.01 0.81
C SER A 223 -1.50 10.28 0.72
N LEU A 224 -2.48 10.69 1.52
CA LEU A 224 -3.80 10.06 1.55
C LEU A 224 -4.57 10.30 0.23
N GLY A 225 -4.54 11.54 -0.28
CA GLY A 225 -5.22 11.88 -1.52
C GLY A 225 -4.56 11.22 -2.75
N SER A 226 -3.23 11.16 -2.83
CA SER A 226 -2.54 10.47 -3.94
C SER A 226 -2.85 8.98 -3.98
N VAL A 227 -2.84 8.29 -2.83
CA VAL A 227 -3.26 6.88 -2.76
C VAL A 227 -4.73 6.72 -3.12
N THR A 228 -5.60 7.66 -2.73
CA THR A 228 -7.02 7.64 -3.09
C THR A 228 -7.19 7.77 -4.61
N MET A 229 -6.49 8.70 -5.26
CA MET A 229 -6.57 8.88 -6.71
C MET A 229 -6.05 7.66 -7.46
N MET A 230 -4.89 7.13 -7.04
CA MET A 230 -4.38 5.86 -7.58
C MET A 230 -5.41 4.74 -7.40
N GLY A 231 -6.05 4.62 -6.23
CA GLY A 231 -7.07 3.61 -5.98
C GLY A 231 -8.29 3.73 -6.89
N ILE A 232 -8.77 4.94 -7.16
CA ILE A 232 -9.86 5.19 -8.12
C ILE A 232 -9.43 4.76 -9.53
N MET A 233 -8.21 5.11 -9.95
CA MET A 233 -7.69 4.70 -11.25
C MET A 233 -7.62 3.17 -11.36
N MET A 234 -7.08 2.48 -10.34
CA MET A 234 -6.97 1.02 -10.33
C MET A 234 -8.33 0.34 -10.29
N LEU A 235 -9.30 0.91 -9.56
CA LEU A 235 -10.68 0.41 -9.56
C LEU A 235 -11.29 0.48 -10.96
N ILE A 236 -11.11 1.59 -11.68
CA ILE A 236 -11.65 1.75 -13.02
C ILE A 236 -10.93 0.82 -14.02
N GLN A 237 -9.61 0.64 -13.91
CA GLN A 237 -8.88 -0.35 -14.72
C GLN A 237 -9.38 -1.76 -14.46
N PHE A 238 -9.55 -2.13 -13.19
CA PHE A 238 -10.06 -3.43 -12.78
C PHE A 238 -11.46 -3.68 -13.35
N LEU A 239 -12.39 -2.74 -13.15
CA LEU A 239 -13.73 -2.83 -13.72
C LEU A 239 -13.71 -2.82 -15.25
N GLY A 240 -12.80 -2.08 -15.88
CA GLY A 240 -12.60 -2.04 -17.33
C GLY A 240 -12.22 -3.40 -17.92
N LEU A 241 -11.36 -4.15 -17.24
CA LEU A 241 -11.00 -5.52 -17.64
C LEU A 241 -12.15 -6.51 -17.48
N LEU A 242 -13.05 -6.28 -16.51
CA LEU A 242 -14.25 -7.12 -16.34
C LEU A 242 -15.34 -6.76 -17.34
N ASN A 243 -15.50 -5.47 -17.66
CA ASN A 243 -16.46 -4.98 -18.65
C ASN A 243 -15.90 -3.73 -19.35
N ASN A 244 -15.79 -3.84 -20.67
CA ASN A 244 -15.17 -2.83 -21.52
C ASN A 244 -15.87 -1.45 -21.46
N THR A 245 -17.12 -1.38 -20.99
CA THR A 245 -17.84 -0.11 -20.83
C THR A 245 -17.20 0.82 -19.79
N TYR A 246 -16.57 0.27 -18.75
CA TYR A 246 -16.00 1.08 -17.67
C TYR A 246 -14.72 1.82 -18.07
N TRP A 247 -14.00 1.36 -19.11
CA TRP A 247 -12.85 2.08 -19.66
C TRP A 247 -13.19 3.50 -20.10
N ARG A 248 -14.45 3.75 -20.48
CA ARG A 248 -14.92 5.09 -20.85
C ARG A 248 -14.71 6.12 -19.74
N TYR A 249 -14.76 5.71 -18.47
CA TYR A 249 -14.61 6.61 -17.32
C TYR A 249 -13.17 6.83 -16.86
N TYR A 250 -12.18 6.16 -17.46
CA TYR A 250 -10.80 6.25 -17.01
C TYR A 250 -10.24 7.68 -17.12
N GLY A 251 -10.51 8.38 -18.23
CA GLY A 251 -10.07 9.77 -18.43
C GLY A 251 -10.65 10.75 -17.40
N LEU A 252 -11.83 10.45 -16.84
CA LEU A 252 -12.38 11.24 -15.73
C LEU A 252 -11.53 11.06 -14.46
N SER A 253 -11.01 9.86 -14.19
CA SER A 253 -10.11 9.66 -13.05
C SER A 253 -8.78 10.40 -13.20
N LEU A 254 -8.26 10.52 -14.42
CA LEU A 254 -7.08 11.35 -14.70
C LEU A 254 -7.36 12.85 -14.51
N LEU A 255 -8.53 13.32 -14.93
CA LEU A 255 -8.96 14.70 -14.69
C LEU A 255 -8.99 14.99 -13.18
N VAL A 256 -9.54 14.08 -12.38
CA VAL A 256 -9.59 14.22 -10.92
C VAL A 256 -8.19 14.14 -10.30
N ASP A 257 -7.32 13.24 -10.77
CA ASP A 257 -5.93 13.14 -10.29
C ASP A 257 -5.13 14.43 -10.56
N MET A 258 -5.26 15.00 -11.75
CA MET A 258 -4.63 16.29 -12.06
C MET A 258 -5.23 17.45 -11.26
N ALA A 259 -6.56 17.48 -11.09
CA ALA A 259 -7.21 18.48 -10.25
C ALA A 259 -6.64 18.45 -8.83
N PHE A 260 -6.48 17.24 -8.28
CA PHE A 260 -5.86 17.01 -6.98
C PHE A 260 -4.39 17.43 -6.96
N TYR A 261 -3.60 17.04 -7.98
CA TYR A 261 -2.19 17.42 -8.10
C TYR A 261 -2.00 18.94 -8.13
N LEU A 262 -2.73 19.66 -9.00
CA LEU A 262 -2.67 21.11 -9.13
C LEU A 262 -3.11 21.81 -7.85
N TYR A 263 -4.22 21.35 -7.25
CA TYR A 263 -4.69 21.88 -5.97
C TYR A 263 -3.62 21.77 -4.89
N MET A 264 -3.00 20.60 -4.74
CA MET A 264 -1.97 20.37 -3.74
C MET A 264 -0.68 21.13 -4.05
N TYR A 265 -0.31 21.24 -5.32
CA TYR A 265 0.86 22.01 -5.76
C TYR A 265 0.76 23.51 -5.40
N VAL A 266 -0.46 24.07 -5.41
CA VAL A 266 -0.75 25.44 -4.99
C VAL A 266 -0.73 25.60 -3.45
N HIS A 267 -1.22 24.61 -2.69
CA HIS A 267 -1.42 24.73 -1.23
C HIS A 267 -0.25 24.26 -0.35
N SER A 268 0.64 23.39 -0.84
CA SER A 268 1.55 22.59 0.00
C SER A 268 2.55 23.35 0.87
N GLU A 269 2.85 24.60 0.53
CA GLU A 269 3.87 25.42 1.21
C GLU A 269 3.26 26.58 2.02
N VAL A 270 1.94 26.73 1.99
CA VAL A 270 1.24 27.78 2.74
C VAL A 270 0.99 27.32 4.18
N ASN A 271 1.69 27.93 5.14
CA ASN A 271 1.56 27.71 6.59
C ASN A 271 1.74 26.24 7.04
N PRO A 272 2.99 25.70 7.02
CA PRO A 272 3.25 24.32 7.41
C PRO A 272 3.01 24.11 8.91
N ARG A 273 1.95 23.36 9.26
CA ARG A 273 1.72 22.91 10.64
C ARG A 273 2.43 21.57 10.87
N PRO A 274 3.38 21.48 11.82
CA PRO A 274 4.05 20.23 12.14
C PRO A 274 3.07 19.24 12.79
N LEU A 275 3.17 17.98 12.40
CA LEU A 275 2.29 16.89 12.81
C LEU A 275 3.12 15.63 13.00
N ALA A 276 3.16 15.10 14.23
CA ALA A 276 3.71 13.78 14.48
C ALA A 276 2.73 12.73 13.96
N TRP A 277 3.01 12.14 12.79
CA TRP A 277 2.06 11.29 12.07
C TRP A 277 1.57 10.10 12.89
N ILE A 278 2.44 9.53 13.74
CA ILE A 278 2.11 8.38 14.60
C ILE A 278 1.00 8.67 15.61
N THR A 279 0.73 9.95 15.90
CA THR A 279 -0.37 10.37 16.79
C THR A 279 -1.74 10.40 16.11
N LYS A 280 -1.81 10.15 14.79
CA LYS A 280 -3.04 10.15 13.99
C LYS A 280 -3.39 8.74 13.46
N PRO A 281 -3.67 7.76 14.33
CA PRO A 281 -3.85 6.36 13.94
C PRO A 281 -5.01 6.14 12.97
N TYR A 282 -6.10 6.92 13.05
CA TYR A 282 -7.22 6.81 12.10
C TYR A 282 -6.83 7.20 10.68
N SER A 283 -6.09 8.31 10.50
CA SER A 283 -5.60 8.72 9.19
C SER A 283 -4.59 7.73 8.62
N LEU A 284 -3.75 7.13 9.47
CA LEU A 284 -2.82 6.07 9.04
C LEU A 284 -3.55 4.79 8.67
N THR A 285 -4.62 4.45 9.39
CA THR A 285 -5.45 3.28 9.09
C THR A 285 -6.17 3.48 7.76
N ALA A 286 -6.72 4.68 7.53
CA ALA A 286 -7.32 5.04 6.24
C ALA A 286 -6.28 4.97 5.12
N LEU A 287 -5.07 5.51 5.33
CA LEU A 287 -3.97 5.41 4.37
C LEU A 287 -3.63 3.96 4.03
N LEU A 288 -3.39 3.11 5.03
CA LEU A 288 -3.03 1.71 4.82
C LEU A 288 -4.16 0.89 4.20
N LEU A 289 -5.42 1.17 4.57
CA LEU A 289 -6.59 0.54 3.97
C LEU A 289 -6.72 0.91 2.49
N LEU A 290 -6.52 2.20 2.17
CA LEU A 290 -6.53 2.67 0.79
C LEU A 290 -5.39 2.06 -0.01
N VAL A 291 -4.16 2.02 0.53
CA VAL A 291 -3.01 1.34 -0.12
C VAL A 291 -3.38 -0.11 -0.42
N PHE A 292 -3.89 -0.83 0.58
CA PHE A 292 -4.28 -2.23 0.44
C PHE A 292 -5.36 -2.43 -0.63
N ILE A 293 -6.41 -1.60 -0.65
CA ILE A 293 -7.47 -1.69 -1.65
C ILE A 293 -6.92 -1.41 -3.05
N SER A 294 -6.12 -0.35 -3.20
CA SER A 294 -5.49 0.02 -4.47
C SER A 294 -4.58 -1.10 -5.00
N GLU A 295 -3.79 -1.71 -4.12
CA GLU A 295 -2.91 -2.83 -4.46
C GLU A 295 -3.68 -4.10 -4.78
N ALA A 296 -4.72 -4.45 -4.02
CA ALA A 296 -5.57 -5.61 -4.30
C ALA A 296 -6.21 -5.50 -5.68
N LEU A 297 -6.73 -4.31 -6.02
CA LEU A 297 -7.31 -4.05 -7.33
C LEU A 297 -6.25 -4.13 -8.44
N MET A 298 -5.11 -3.46 -8.27
CA MET A 298 -4.06 -3.47 -9.30
C MET A 298 -3.40 -4.85 -9.47
N GLY A 299 -3.18 -5.56 -8.37
CA GLY A 299 -2.73 -6.95 -8.38
C GLY A 299 -3.72 -7.87 -9.09
N GLY A 300 -5.01 -7.60 -8.95
CA GLY A 300 -6.08 -8.21 -9.74
C GLY A 300 -5.98 -7.90 -11.23
N VAL A 301 -5.78 -6.63 -11.61
CA VAL A 301 -5.57 -6.19 -13.00
C VAL A 301 -4.38 -6.92 -13.63
N VAL A 302 -3.23 -6.91 -12.95
CA VAL A 302 -2.01 -7.62 -13.38
C VAL A 302 -2.27 -9.11 -13.54
N SER A 303 -2.99 -9.72 -12.60
CA SER A 303 -3.27 -11.16 -12.63
C SER A 303 -4.25 -11.55 -13.74
N ILE A 304 -5.25 -10.71 -14.06
CA ILE A 304 -6.13 -10.92 -15.21
C ILE A 304 -5.32 -10.78 -16.51
N GLN A 305 -4.49 -9.74 -16.61
CA GLN A 305 -3.67 -9.48 -17.79
C GLN A 305 -2.63 -10.59 -18.05
N ALA A 306 -2.09 -11.19 -16.99
CA ALA A 306 -1.17 -12.32 -17.07
C ALA A 306 -1.87 -13.69 -17.25
N GLY A 307 -3.22 -13.73 -17.19
CA GLY A 307 -4.00 -14.97 -17.32
C GLY A 307 -4.07 -15.83 -16.05
N TRP A 308 -3.63 -15.32 -14.90
CA TRP A 308 -3.70 -16.03 -13.60
C TRP A 308 -5.09 -15.98 -12.97
N LEU A 309 -5.88 -14.93 -13.26
CA LEU A 309 -7.25 -14.79 -12.80
C LEU A 309 -8.23 -14.77 -13.99
N ASN A 310 -9.30 -15.55 -13.90
CA ASN A 310 -10.35 -15.56 -14.92
C ASN A 310 -11.32 -14.38 -14.69
N PRO A 311 -11.40 -13.40 -15.62
CA PRO A 311 -12.26 -12.23 -15.47
C PRO A 311 -13.75 -12.57 -15.39
N ILE A 312 -14.20 -13.64 -16.06
CA ILE A 312 -15.61 -14.07 -16.02
C ILE A 312 -15.97 -14.59 -14.63
N GLY A 313 -15.09 -15.36 -14.00
CA GLY A 313 -15.29 -15.86 -12.63
C GLY A 313 -15.38 -14.71 -11.63
N VAL A 314 -14.47 -13.74 -11.73
CA VAL A 314 -14.44 -12.54 -10.88
C VAL A 314 -15.68 -11.68 -11.08
N ALA A 315 -16.14 -11.47 -12.33
CA ALA A 315 -17.34 -10.70 -12.62
C ALA A 315 -18.61 -11.33 -12.01
N ARG A 316 -18.70 -12.67 -11.94
CA ARG A 316 -19.83 -13.36 -11.29
C ARG A 316 -19.89 -13.09 -9.78
N LEU A 317 -18.75 -12.99 -9.11
CA LEU A 317 -18.68 -12.67 -7.67
C LEU A 317 -19.18 -11.25 -7.36
N LEU A 318 -19.10 -10.33 -8.31
CA LEU A 318 -19.59 -8.95 -8.19
C LEU A 318 -21.09 -8.78 -8.50
N SER A 319 -21.79 -9.84 -8.90
CA SER A 319 -23.21 -9.75 -9.23
C SER A 319 -24.07 -9.50 -7.98
N ILE A 320 -24.83 -8.41 -7.99
CA ILE A 320 -25.62 -7.89 -6.86
C ILE A 320 -26.94 -8.68 -6.66
N ASN A 321 -27.31 -9.57 -7.59
CA ASN A 321 -28.59 -10.29 -7.54
C ASN A 321 -28.67 -11.40 -6.46
N ASN A 322 -27.71 -11.45 -5.55
CA ASN A 322 -27.56 -12.50 -4.54
C ASN A 322 -28.17 -12.08 -3.19
N SER A 323 -28.59 -13.05 -2.39
CA SER A 323 -29.05 -12.80 -1.01
C SER A 323 -27.95 -12.14 -0.16
N LEU A 324 -28.31 -11.40 0.91
CA LEU A 324 -27.33 -10.69 1.73
C LEU A 324 -26.24 -11.61 2.31
N GLY A 325 -26.59 -12.86 2.68
CA GLY A 325 -25.62 -13.87 3.10
C GLY A 325 -24.66 -14.28 1.98
N ALA A 326 -25.17 -14.48 0.77
CA ALA A 326 -24.35 -14.76 -0.40
C ALA A 326 -23.46 -13.57 -0.79
N LEU A 327 -23.91 -12.33 -0.58
CA LEU A 327 -23.10 -11.13 -0.83
C LEU A 327 -21.87 -11.07 0.10
N ILE A 328 -22.03 -11.40 1.39
CA ILE A 328 -20.91 -11.43 2.34
C ILE A 328 -19.89 -12.51 1.93
N ILE A 329 -20.36 -13.71 1.59
CA ILE A 329 -19.50 -14.80 1.15
C ILE A 329 -18.79 -14.42 -0.15
N ASN A 330 -19.51 -13.84 -1.12
CA ASN A 330 -18.94 -13.36 -2.37
C ASN A 330 -17.87 -12.30 -2.13
N LEU A 331 -18.08 -11.36 -1.20
CA LEU A 331 -17.09 -10.35 -0.84
C LEU A 331 -15.81 -10.98 -0.25
N ILE A 332 -15.95 -11.98 0.61
CA ILE A 332 -14.82 -12.73 1.18
C ILE A 332 -14.07 -13.46 0.06
N THR A 333 -14.78 -14.18 -0.80
CA THR A 333 -14.15 -14.92 -1.92
C THR A 333 -13.50 -13.99 -2.94
N LEU A 334 -14.13 -12.87 -3.28
CA LEU A 334 -13.58 -11.86 -4.19
C LEU A 334 -12.31 -11.25 -3.61
N THR A 335 -12.36 -10.80 -2.36
CA THR A 335 -11.20 -10.19 -1.71
C THR A 335 -10.07 -11.21 -1.63
N SER A 336 -10.38 -12.46 -1.26
CA SER A 336 -9.36 -13.53 -1.20
C SER A 336 -8.79 -13.89 -2.57
N ALA A 337 -9.61 -13.90 -3.62
CA ALA A 337 -9.15 -14.12 -5.00
C ALA A 337 -8.18 -13.02 -5.45
N LEU A 338 -8.42 -11.77 -5.05
CA LEU A 338 -7.53 -10.65 -5.35
C LEU A 338 -6.24 -10.70 -4.52
N THR A 339 -6.33 -10.91 -3.21
CA THR A 339 -5.19 -10.83 -2.29
C THR A 339 -4.29 -12.07 -2.28
N LEU A 340 -4.79 -13.20 -2.77
CA LEU A 340 -4.00 -14.41 -2.97
C LEU A 340 -3.55 -14.55 -4.43
N SER A 341 -3.90 -13.58 -5.29
CA SER A 341 -3.44 -13.58 -6.68
C SER A 341 -1.93 -13.37 -6.76
N PRO A 342 -1.23 -14.00 -7.72
CA PRO A 342 0.22 -13.82 -7.84
C PRO A 342 0.60 -12.37 -8.15
N GLY A 343 -0.22 -11.63 -8.92
CA GLY A 343 0.02 -10.21 -9.21
C GLY A 343 0.03 -9.36 -7.94
N PHE A 344 -0.94 -9.55 -7.05
CA PHE A 344 -0.96 -8.85 -5.76
C PHE A 344 0.25 -9.22 -4.89
N LEU A 345 0.57 -10.52 -4.77
CA LEU A 345 1.69 -10.97 -3.95
C LEU A 345 3.05 -10.47 -4.48
N ILE A 346 3.23 -10.37 -5.80
CA ILE A 346 4.44 -9.80 -6.41
C ILE A 346 4.55 -8.31 -6.07
N MET A 347 3.47 -7.54 -6.24
CA MET A 347 3.45 -6.11 -5.98
C MET A 347 3.70 -5.80 -4.50
N MET A 348 2.95 -6.44 -3.60
CA MET A 348 3.10 -6.33 -2.15
C MET A 348 4.50 -6.80 -1.71
N GLY A 349 5.03 -7.85 -2.36
CA GLY A 349 6.38 -8.35 -2.15
C GLY A 349 7.46 -7.33 -2.50
N ALA A 350 7.34 -6.68 -3.67
CA ALA A 350 8.26 -5.65 -4.11
C ALA A 350 8.22 -4.41 -3.19
N GLU A 351 7.01 -3.99 -2.80
CA GLU A 351 6.79 -2.86 -1.90
C GLU A 351 7.42 -3.09 -0.52
N MET A 352 7.03 -4.19 0.14
CA MET A 352 7.54 -4.56 1.46
C MET A 352 9.03 -4.91 1.39
N GLY A 353 9.50 -5.46 0.27
CA GLY A 353 10.89 -5.82 0.07
C GLY A 353 11.83 -4.64 0.15
N TRP A 354 11.45 -3.50 -0.42
CA TRP A 354 12.22 -2.27 -0.24
C TRP A 354 12.29 -1.85 1.24
N LEU A 355 11.17 -1.89 1.95
CA LEU A 355 11.10 -1.51 3.37
C LEU A 355 11.90 -2.47 4.26
N VAL A 356 11.90 -3.76 3.94
CA VAL A 356 12.69 -4.79 4.64
C VAL A 356 14.18 -4.61 4.37
N LEU A 357 14.58 -4.34 3.11
CA LEU A 357 15.97 -4.06 2.74
C LEU A 357 16.49 -2.78 3.40
N SER A 358 15.66 -1.73 3.47
CA SER A 358 15.99 -0.50 4.20
C SER A 358 16.29 -0.80 5.67
N ARG A 359 15.45 -1.62 6.33
CA ARG A 359 15.67 -2.03 7.72
C ARG A 359 16.89 -2.94 7.89
N PHE A 360 17.14 -3.84 6.94
CA PHE A 360 18.28 -4.76 6.97
C PHE A 360 19.61 -4.02 7.13
N ARG A 361 19.73 -2.83 6.51
CA ARG A 361 20.91 -1.96 6.63
C ARG A 361 21.10 -1.36 8.02
N GLU A 362 20.03 -1.24 8.81
CA GLU A 362 20.06 -0.66 10.16
C GLU A 362 20.32 -1.71 11.27
N LEU A 363 20.21 -3.01 10.96
CA LEU A 363 20.41 -4.08 11.95
C LEU A 363 21.87 -4.15 12.40
N LYS A 364 22.10 -4.32 13.71
CA LYS A 364 23.44 -4.44 14.29
C LYS A 364 23.87 -5.90 14.38
N HIS A 365 22.97 -6.81 14.75
CA HIS A 365 23.34 -8.21 14.99
C HIS A 365 23.30 -9.07 13.72
N LEU A 366 24.39 -9.80 13.48
CA LEU A 366 24.51 -10.76 12.37
C LEU A 366 23.39 -11.80 12.37
N GLU A 367 23.00 -12.29 13.54
CA GLU A 367 21.96 -13.32 13.62
C GLU A 367 20.60 -12.82 13.13
N ASN A 368 20.27 -11.56 13.40
CA ASN A 368 19.06 -10.96 12.85
C ASN A 368 19.22 -10.63 11.37
N LYS A 369 20.41 -10.26 10.89
CA LYS A 369 20.67 -10.11 9.45
C LYS A 369 20.42 -11.41 8.69
N VAL A 370 20.99 -12.53 9.15
CA VAL A 370 20.77 -13.85 8.53
C VAL A 370 19.29 -14.20 8.51
N ARG A 371 18.57 -13.96 9.61
CA ARG A 371 17.11 -14.15 9.66
C ARG A 371 16.37 -13.33 8.61
N PHE A 372 16.70 -12.03 8.48
CA PHE A 372 16.06 -11.16 7.50
C PHE A 372 16.31 -11.64 6.06
N MET A 373 17.51 -12.14 5.76
CA MET A 373 17.81 -12.73 4.45
C MET A 373 17.01 -14.00 4.19
N LEU A 374 16.93 -14.91 5.17
CA LEU A 374 16.10 -16.12 5.07
C LEU A 374 14.62 -15.76 4.84
N MET A 375 14.11 -14.76 5.57
CA MET A 375 12.73 -14.30 5.45
C MET A 375 12.46 -13.70 4.06
N PHE A 376 13.39 -12.92 3.53
CA PHE A 376 13.28 -12.35 2.19
C PHE A 376 13.29 -13.43 1.11
N LEU A 377 14.24 -14.36 1.18
CA LEU A 377 14.35 -15.48 0.24
C LEU A 377 13.12 -16.39 0.32
N ALA A 378 12.64 -16.69 1.53
CA ALA A 378 11.47 -17.53 1.70
C ALA A 378 10.21 -16.88 1.15
N TYR A 379 10.01 -15.57 1.37
CA TYR A 379 8.91 -14.84 0.75
C TYR A 379 8.98 -14.96 -0.78
N TRP A 380 10.12 -14.59 -1.38
CA TRP A 380 10.31 -14.65 -2.83
C TRP A 380 10.10 -16.06 -3.40
N LEU A 381 10.62 -17.08 -2.71
CA LEU A 381 10.43 -18.48 -3.10
C LEU A 381 8.95 -18.86 -3.06
N TYR A 382 8.24 -18.60 -1.96
CA TYR A 382 6.86 -19.06 -1.79
C TYR A 382 5.82 -18.26 -2.57
N THR A 383 6.06 -16.97 -2.85
CA THR A 383 5.05 -16.11 -3.49
C THR A 383 5.33 -15.85 -4.96
N VAL A 384 6.61 -15.85 -5.39
CA VAL A 384 6.99 -15.54 -6.77
C VAL A 384 7.45 -16.80 -7.48
N TYR A 385 8.49 -17.46 -6.96
CA TYR A 385 9.15 -18.56 -7.67
C TYR A 385 8.24 -19.78 -7.78
N VAL A 386 7.70 -20.24 -6.65
CA VAL A 386 6.88 -21.45 -6.55
C VAL A 386 5.62 -21.35 -7.42
N PRO A 387 4.76 -20.33 -7.31
CA PRO A 387 3.53 -20.28 -8.09
C PRO A 387 3.75 -20.02 -9.59
N SER A 388 4.84 -19.34 -9.96
CA SER A 388 5.04 -18.86 -11.34
C SER A 388 5.93 -19.77 -12.19
N PHE A 389 6.87 -20.49 -11.58
CA PHE A 389 7.89 -21.25 -12.30
C PHE A 389 7.88 -22.76 -12.01
N LEU A 390 7.27 -23.21 -10.91
CA LEU A 390 7.16 -24.65 -10.69
C LEU A 390 6.04 -25.25 -11.55
N PRO A 391 6.32 -26.38 -12.24
CA PRO A 391 5.31 -27.13 -12.95
C PRO A 391 4.13 -27.52 -12.05
N SER A 392 2.92 -27.53 -12.61
CA SER A 392 1.68 -27.82 -11.87
C SER A 392 1.66 -29.19 -11.19
N TRP A 393 2.45 -30.16 -11.66
CA TRP A 393 2.57 -31.48 -11.05
C TRP A 393 3.42 -31.49 -9.76
N LEU A 394 4.35 -30.55 -9.59
CA LEU A 394 5.16 -30.36 -8.37
C LEU A 394 4.38 -29.70 -7.24
N ILE A 395 3.17 -29.17 -7.52
CA ILE A 395 2.25 -28.60 -6.53
C ILE A 395 1.84 -29.63 -5.45
N LYS A 396 1.95 -30.93 -5.76
CA LYS A 396 1.67 -32.03 -4.83
C LYS A 396 2.65 -32.13 -3.65
N TYR A 397 3.81 -31.48 -3.70
CA TYR A 397 4.77 -31.52 -2.60
C TYR A 397 4.42 -30.47 -1.52
N PRO A 398 4.13 -30.92 -0.28
CA PRO A 398 3.41 -30.13 0.73
C PRO A 398 4.19 -28.92 1.24
N TYR A 399 5.52 -29.00 1.31
CA TYR A 399 6.31 -27.97 1.99
C TYR A 399 6.39 -26.65 1.20
N LEU A 400 6.17 -26.68 -0.12
CA LEU A 400 6.24 -25.50 -0.98
C LEU A 400 4.94 -24.67 -0.98
N TYR A 401 3.78 -25.33 -0.83
CA TYR A 401 2.47 -24.68 -0.89
C TYR A 401 1.68 -24.64 0.43
N TRP A 402 2.01 -25.44 1.45
CA TRP A 402 1.29 -25.46 2.75
C TRP A 402 1.93 -24.56 3.82
N SER A 403 2.66 -23.53 3.41
CA SER A 403 3.44 -22.65 4.32
C SER A 403 2.58 -21.88 5.33
N MET A 404 1.26 -21.78 5.10
CA MET A 404 0.30 -21.10 5.98
C MET A 404 -0.66 -22.03 6.73
N GLY A 405 -0.41 -23.34 6.71
CA GLY A 405 -1.20 -24.34 7.43
C GLY A 405 -2.30 -24.98 6.58
N LEU A 406 -3.35 -25.46 7.24
CA LEU A 406 -4.42 -26.22 6.59
C LEU A 406 -5.27 -25.36 5.64
N GLY A 407 -5.68 -25.94 4.50
CA GLY A 407 -6.50 -25.29 3.47
C GLY A 407 -5.70 -24.45 2.46
N THR A 408 -4.39 -24.24 2.65
CA THR A 408 -3.58 -23.37 1.78
C THR A 408 -3.37 -23.93 0.37
N ALA A 409 -3.21 -25.25 0.21
CA ALA A 409 -2.97 -25.87 -1.10
C ALA A 409 -4.14 -26.72 -1.63
N GLY A 410 -5.32 -26.63 -0.99
CA GLY A 410 -6.52 -27.35 -1.40
C GLY A 410 -7.22 -28.11 -0.26
N PRO A 411 -8.22 -28.94 -0.61
CA PRO A 411 -9.00 -29.73 0.35
C PRO A 411 -8.14 -30.75 1.09
N LEU A 412 -8.64 -31.25 2.22
CA LEU A 412 -7.99 -32.32 2.96
C LEU A 412 -8.22 -33.68 2.28
N SER A 413 -7.44 -33.99 1.25
CA SER A 413 -7.49 -35.29 0.58
C SER A 413 -6.65 -36.35 1.31
N PRO A 414 -7.05 -37.64 1.27
CA PRO A 414 -6.28 -38.74 1.87
C PRO A 414 -4.84 -38.82 1.37
N MET A 415 -4.61 -38.51 0.09
CA MET A 415 -3.29 -38.49 -0.53
C MET A 415 -2.36 -37.41 0.05
N LEU A 416 -2.93 -36.30 0.53
CA LEU A 416 -2.18 -35.16 1.07
C LEU A 416 -2.04 -35.20 2.60
N LEU A 417 -2.72 -36.12 3.29
CA LEU A 417 -2.74 -36.18 4.74
C LEU A 417 -1.35 -36.41 5.35
N THR A 418 -0.58 -37.35 4.80
CA THR A 418 0.81 -37.63 5.24
C THR A 418 1.71 -36.41 5.06
N ALA A 419 1.50 -35.69 3.96
CA ALA A 419 2.20 -34.49 3.55
C ALA A 419 1.97 -33.33 4.55
N ILE A 420 0.73 -33.15 4.96
CA ILE A 420 0.30 -32.15 5.95
C ILE A 420 0.87 -32.51 7.33
N ILE A 421 0.71 -33.75 7.78
CA ILE A 421 1.25 -34.21 9.07
C ILE A 421 2.76 -33.99 9.13
N GLY A 422 3.49 -34.38 8.07
CA GLY A 422 4.92 -34.14 7.96
C GLY A 422 5.28 -32.65 8.11
N THR A 423 4.50 -31.75 7.51
CA THR A 423 4.71 -30.30 7.61
C THR A 423 4.54 -29.79 9.05
N TYR A 424 3.50 -30.24 9.76
CA TYR A 424 3.31 -29.88 11.18
C TYR A 424 4.40 -30.48 12.08
N VAL A 425 4.84 -31.72 11.84
CA VAL A 425 5.90 -32.37 12.61
C VAL A 425 7.23 -31.65 12.42
N ILE A 426 7.62 -31.35 11.19
CA ILE A 426 8.87 -30.60 10.91
C ILE A 426 8.83 -29.23 11.58
N ASN A 427 7.72 -28.49 11.47
CA ASN A 427 7.57 -27.20 12.13
C ASN A 427 7.57 -27.31 13.66
N ALA A 428 7.01 -28.38 14.22
CA ALA A 428 7.08 -28.64 15.65
C ALA A 428 8.52 -28.87 16.10
N VAL A 429 9.28 -29.72 15.41
CA VAL A 429 10.69 -29.97 15.69
C VAL A 429 11.51 -28.68 15.58
N LEU A 430 11.35 -27.91 14.51
CA LEU A 430 12.04 -26.63 14.34
C LEU A 430 11.65 -25.63 15.44
N SER A 431 10.37 -25.58 15.82
CA SER A 431 9.92 -24.74 16.93
C SER A 431 10.43 -25.21 18.29
N LEU A 432 10.61 -26.50 18.52
CA LEU A 432 11.27 -27.00 19.72
C LEU A 432 12.74 -26.56 19.78
N LEU A 433 13.43 -26.54 18.64
CA LEU A 433 14.86 -26.20 18.57
C LEU A 433 15.12 -24.68 18.61
N PHE A 434 14.35 -23.91 17.85
CA PHE A 434 14.58 -22.48 17.59
C PHE A 434 13.46 -21.57 18.09
N GLY A 435 12.40 -22.14 18.68
CA GLY A 435 11.21 -21.39 19.07
C GLY A 435 10.38 -20.94 17.88
N SER A 436 9.41 -20.07 18.16
CA SER A 436 8.59 -19.39 17.14
C SER A 436 9.41 -18.49 16.19
N ARG A 437 10.71 -18.30 16.44
CA ARG A 437 11.62 -17.58 15.55
C ARG A 437 11.68 -18.22 14.17
N GLN A 438 11.68 -19.56 14.08
CA GLN A 438 11.76 -20.29 12.81
C GLN A 438 10.62 -19.88 11.86
N LEU A 439 9.42 -19.73 12.42
CA LEU A 439 8.21 -19.34 11.72
C LEU A 439 8.39 -17.94 11.09
N CYS A 440 8.81 -16.95 11.89
CA CYS A 440 9.07 -15.58 11.43
C CYS A 440 10.37 -15.42 10.63
N SER A 441 11.06 -16.51 10.30
CA SER A 441 12.30 -16.52 9.53
C SER A 441 12.14 -17.23 8.20
N VAL A 442 11.33 -18.28 8.13
CA VAL A 442 11.23 -19.13 6.94
C VAL A 442 9.78 -19.30 6.51
N THR A 443 8.87 -19.74 7.38
CA THR A 443 7.56 -20.21 6.87
C THR A 443 6.48 -19.13 6.77
N CYS A 444 6.55 -18.07 7.58
CA CYS A 444 5.50 -17.06 7.64
C CYS A 444 5.80 -15.87 6.74
N SER A 445 5.10 -15.79 5.60
CA SER A 445 5.16 -14.62 4.70
C SER A 445 4.70 -13.33 5.39
N ALA A 446 3.73 -13.41 6.30
CA ALA A 446 3.26 -12.25 7.06
C ALA A 446 4.38 -11.58 7.87
N SER A 447 5.40 -12.34 8.29
CA SER A 447 6.54 -11.78 9.02
C SER A 447 7.35 -10.80 8.17
N TYR A 448 7.37 -10.96 6.85
CA TYR A 448 7.98 -10.05 5.90
C TYR A 448 7.31 -8.67 5.91
N MET A 449 5.98 -8.66 5.85
CA MET A 449 5.16 -7.45 5.83
C MET A 449 5.22 -6.67 7.15
N TRP A 450 5.23 -7.37 8.30
CA TRP A 450 5.28 -6.71 9.61
C TRP A 450 6.65 -6.11 9.97
N GLN A 451 7.72 -6.52 9.26
CA GLN A 451 9.08 -6.16 9.63
C GLN A 451 9.67 -5.01 8.80
N GLY A 452 8.97 -4.48 7.81
CA GLY A 452 9.38 -3.27 7.11
C GLY A 452 9.62 -2.09 8.07
N THR A 453 10.47 -1.15 7.68
CA THR A 453 10.81 0.06 8.46
C THR A 453 9.58 0.81 8.98
N PHE A 454 8.64 1.15 8.09
CA PHE A 454 7.40 1.87 8.42
C PHE A 454 6.53 1.10 9.42
N TYR A 455 6.17 -0.15 9.10
CA TYR A 455 5.32 -0.99 9.95
C TYR A 455 5.95 -1.25 11.33
N ASN A 456 7.26 -1.42 11.39
CA ASN A 456 7.97 -1.57 12.65
C ASN A 456 7.80 -0.35 13.58
N LYS A 457 7.64 0.87 13.05
CA LYS A 457 7.35 2.05 13.87
C LYS A 457 5.93 2.04 14.45
N LEU A 458 4.97 1.36 13.83
CA LEU A 458 3.59 1.29 14.35
C LEU A 458 3.50 0.62 15.72
N LYS A 459 4.49 -0.19 16.11
CA LYS A 459 4.56 -0.73 17.48
C LYS A 459 4.62 0.37 18.55
N THR A 460 5.04 1.59 18.18
CA THR A 460 5.09 2.73 19.08
C THR A 460 3.84 3.62 19.05
N SER A 461 2.79 3.23 18.30
CA SER A 461 1.51 3.94 18.25
C SER A 461 0.89 4.12 19.64
N PRO A 462 0.34 5.30 19.97
CA PRO A 462 -0.28 5.56 21.27
C PRO A 462 -1.56 4.75 21.49
N MET A 463 -2.27 4.38 20.42
CA MET A 463 -3.49 3.55 20.52
C MET A 463 -3.20 2.05 20.58
N ASN A 464 -1.95 1.62 20.45
CA ASN A 464 -1.60 0.21 20.49
C ASN A 464 -2.00 -0.40 21.85
N PRO A 465 -3.01 -1.29 21.91
CA PRO A 465 -3.57 -1.78 23.16
C PRO A 465 -2.58 -2.67 23.92
N LEU A 466 -1.53 -3.16 23.26
CA LEU A 466 -0.44 -3.95 23.85
C LEU A 466 0.44 -3.16 24.83
N ARG A 467 0.37 -1.83 24.79
CA ARG A 467 1.10 -0.93 25.69
C ARG A 467 0.30 -0.46 26.90
N GLY A 468 -1.04 -0.62 26.90
CA GLY A 468 -1.92 -0.13 27.96
C GLY A 468 -2.31 -1.17 29.03
N SER A 469 -3.22 -0.78 29.95
CA SER A 469 -3.73 -1.67 31.02
C SER A 469 -4.63 -2.80 30.52
N ARG A 470 -5.03 -2.78 29.23
CA ARG A 470 -5.96 -3.75 28.61
C ARG A 470 -5.34 -5.12 28.29
N ARG A 471 -4.14 -5.44 28.80
CA ARG A 471 -3.46 -6.71 28.48
C ARG A 471 -4.23 -7.95 28.92
N GLY A 472 -4.91 -7.89 30.08
CA GLY A 472 -5.77 -8.98 30.55
C GLY A 472 -6.87 -9.29 29.53
N LEU A 473 -7.54 -8.24 29.04
CA LEU A 473 -8.58 -8.36 28.02
C LEU A 473 -8.03 -8.98 26.71
N ILE A 474 -6.88 -8.50 26.22
CA ILE A 474 -6.25 -9.04 25.00
C ILE A 474 -5.90 -10.52 25.18
N HIS A 475 -5.41 -10.91 26.35
CA HIS A 475 -5.10 -12.31 26.64
C HIS A 475 -6.37 -13.18 26.62
N SER A 476 -7.47 -12.73 27.22
CA SER A 476 -8.76 -13.42 27.17
C SER A 476 -9.28 -13.55 25.74
N VAL A 477 -9.27 -12.45 24.97
CA VAL A 477 -9.68 -12.45 23.55
C VAL A 477 -8.84 -13.44 22.74
N ARG A 478 -7.52 -13.46 22.97
CA ARG A 478 -6.62 -14.41 22.32
C ARG A 478 -6.99 -15.86 22.59
N ILE A 479 -7.32 -16.20 23.84
CA ILE A 479 -7.69 -17.57 24.21
C ILE A 479 -9.02 -17.94 23.54
N ILE A 480 -10.02 -17.07 23.61
CA ILE A 480 -11.33 -17.30 23.01
C ILE A 480 -11.20 -17.55 21.50
N ASN A 481 -10.49 -16.67 20.79
CA ASN A 481 -10.29 -16.81 19.35
C ASN A 481 -9.47 -18.07 19.00
N ALA A 482 -8.46 -18.40 19.80
CA ALA A 482 -7.69 -19.61 19.60
C ALA A 482 -8.58 -20.86 19.68
N VAL A 483 -9.43 -20.95 20.72
CA VAL A 483 -10.37 -22.07 20.89
C VAL A 483 -11.36 -22.14 19.72
N LEU A 484 -11.96 -21.01 19.34
CA LEU A 484 -12.90 -20.94 18.22
C LEU A 484 -12.26 -21.40 16.91
N ILE A 485 -11.03 -20.97 16.63
CA ILE A 485 -10.37 -21.27 15.35
C ILE A 485 -9.86 -22.70 15.30
N TYR A 486 -9.29 -23.22 16.38
CA TYR A 486 -8.92 -24.64 16.42
C TYR A 486 -10.15 -25.54 16.39
N GLY A 487 -11.25 -25.14 17.03
CA GLY A 487 -12.53 -25.84 16.95
C GLY A 487 -13.08 -25.84 15.52
N ALA A 488 -13.16 -24.68 14.87
CA ALA A 488 -13.60 -24.55 13.49
C ALA A 488 -12.70 -25.36 12.54
N LEU A 489 -11.38 -25.28 12.71
CA LEU A 489 -10.42 -26.01 11.89
C LEU A 489 -10.56 -27.53 12.04
N GLY A 490 -10.80 -28.04 13.26
CA GLY A 490 -11.07 -29.46 13.49
C GLY A 490 -12.36 -29.94 12.82
N VAL A 491 -13.46 -29.19 12.98
CA VAL A 491 -14.76 -29.52 12.38
C VAL A 491 -14.70 -29.46 10.85
N LEU A 492 -14.18 -28.37 10.29
CA LEU A 492 -14.14 -28.18 8.84
C LEU A 492 -13.11 -29.10 8.16
N ALA A 493 -12.01 -29.44 8.83
CA ALA A 493 -11.10 -30.47 8.32
C ALA A 493 -11.76 -31.86 8.27
N TYR A 494 -12.54 -32.22 9.30
CA TYR A 494 -13.31 -33.47 9.29
C TYR A 494 -14.34 -33.49 8.14
N LEU A 495 -15.10 -32.41 7.97
CA LEU A 495 -16.06 -32.30 6.86
C LEU A 495 -15.39 -32.38 5.49
N SER A 496 -14.26 -31.70 5.30
CA SER A 496 -13.46 -31.77 4.07
C SER A 496 -12.98 -33.20 3.79
N LEU A 497 -12.47 -33.92 4.80
CA LEU A 497 -12.02 -35.30 4.63
C LEU A 497 -13.18 -36.24 4.26
N MET A 498 -14.34 -36.10 4.91
CA MET A 498 -15.52 -36.92 4.62
C MET A 498 -16.09 -36.67 3.22
N ASP A 499 -15.98 -35.42 2.72
CA ASP A 499 -16.33 -35.06 1.34
C ASP A 499 -15.40 -35.76 0.34
N GLN A 500 -14.09 -35.71 0.59
CA GLN A 500 -13.08 -36.35 -0.26
C GLN A 500 -13.18 -37.89 -0.26
N LEU A 501 -13.70 -38.50 0.80
CA LEU A 501 -14.00 -39.93 0.86
C LEU A 501 -15.35 -40.30 0.21
N GLY A 502 -16.14 -39.31 -0.22
CA GLY A 502 -17.43 -39.50 -0.87
C GLY A 502 -18.60 -39.80 0.08
N HIS A 503 -18.40 -39.65 1.40
CA HIS A 503 -19.44 -39.90 2.40
C HIS A 503 -20.38 -38.71 2.61
N LEU A 504 -19.92 -37.50 2.35
CA LEU A 504 -20.69 -36.26 2.45
C LEU A 504 -20.50 -35.42 1.19
N ARG A 505 -21.43 -34.50 0.91
CA ARG A 505 -21.29 -33.48 -0.14
C ARG A 505 -21.59 -32.12 0.48
N PHE A 506 -20.58 -31.49 1.05
CA PHE A 506 -20.75 -30.22 1.77
C PHE A 506 -19.86 -29.13 1.17
N TYR A 507 -20.48 -28.11 0.58
CA TYR A 507 -19.78 -27.00 -0.07
C TYR A 507 -20.32 -25.66 0.45
N ILE A 508 -19.42 -24.69 0.63
CA ILE A 508 -19.77 -23.31 0.94
C ILE A 508 -19.60 -22.50 -0.35
N ASN A 509 -20.71 -22.18 -1.02
CA ASN A 509 -20.71 -21.45 -2.29
C ASN A 509 -19.87 -22.11 -3.40
N GLY A 510 -19.87 -23.45 -3.44
CA GLY A 510 -19.09 -24.24 -4.41
C GLY A 510 -17.65 -24.52 -3.98
N GLU A 511 -17.19 -23.98 -2.86
CA GLU A 511 -15.86 -24.22 -2.30
C GLU A 511 -15.87 -25.25 -1.18
N ASP A 512 -14.76 -25.97 -1.03
CA ASP A 512 -14.54 -26.87 0.11
C ASP A 512 -14.52 -26.08 1.44
N PRO A 513 -15.12 -26.61 2.53
CA PRO A 513 -15.23 -25.91 3.81
C PRO A 513 -13.88 -25.50 4.42
N LEU A 514 -12.83 -26.30 4.25
CA LEU A 514 -11.50 -26.02 4.78
C LEU A 514 -10.80 -24.94 3.95
N ILE A 515 -10.97 -24.98 2.62
CA ILE A 515 -10.49 -23.90 1.73
C ILE A 515 -11.18 -22.59 2.10
N PHE A 516 -12.50 -22.59 2.30
CA PHE A 516 -13.23 -21.39 2.67
C PHE A 516 -12.73 -20.78 3.99
N LEU A 517 -12.44 -21.61 5.00
CA LEU A 517 -11.82 -21.13 6.24
C LEU A 517 -10.46 -20.45 5.98
N TYR A 518 -9.64 -21.03 5.09
CA TYR A 518 -8.37 -20.45 4.70
C TYR A 518 -8.54 -19.10 4.01
N LEU A 519 -9.48 -18.99 3.06
CA LEU A 519 -9.82 -17.73 2.39
C LEU A 519 -10.27 -16.66 3.40
N LEU A 520 -11.16 -17.02 4.33
CA LEU A 520 -11.62 -16.12 5.39
C LEU A 520 -10.48 -15.64 6.29
N LEU A 521 -9.63 -16.55 6.79
CA LEU A 521 -8.58 -16.21 7.75
C LEU A 521 -7.41 -15.47 7.10
N PHE A 522 -6.89 -15.96 5.99
CA PHE A 522 -5.67 -15.46 5.36
C PHE A 522 -5.91 -14.57 4.13
N GLY A 523 -6.98 -14.82 3.37
CA GLY A 523 -7.35 -13.99 2.21
C GLY A 523 -8.11 -12.71 2.59
N PHE A 524 -8.83 -12.72 3.73
CA PHE A 524 -9.66 -11.59 4.15
C PHE A 524 -9.24 -10.99 5.51
N LEU A 525 -9.42 -11.72 6.61
CA LEU A 525 -9.21 -11.20 7.97
C LEU A 525 -7.77 -10.77 8.24
N TRP A 526 -6.78 -11.49 7.71
CA TRP A 526 -5.37 -11.14 7.86
C TRP A 526 -5.06 -9.76 7.27
N TYR A 527 -5.55 -9.47 6.06
CA TYR A 527 -5.30 -8.19 5.39
C TYR A 527 -6.05 -7.02 6.04
N ILE A 528 -7.29 -7.24 6.50
CA ILE A 528 -8.01 -6.23 7.29
C ILE A 528 -7.22 -5.92 8.56
N SER A 529 -6.74 -6.97 9.24
CA SER A 529 -5.89 -6.83 10.42
C SER A 529 -4.60 -6.08 10.09
N PHE A 530 -4.01 -6.32 8.92
CA PHE A 530 -2.83 -5.61 8.44
C PHE A 530 -3.09 -4.10 8.25
N ALA A 531 -4.18 -3.72 7.58
CA ALA A 531 -4.57 -2.31 7.44
C ALA A 531 -4.88 -1.62 8.78
N LEU A 532 -5.45 -2.37 9.74
CA LEU A 532 -5.76 -1.90 11.09
C LEU A 532 -4.55 -1.86 12.05
N ALA A 533 -3.33 -2.14 11.58
CA ALA A 533 -2.11 -2.12 12.38
C ALA A 533 -1.89 -0.87 13.25
N PRO A 534 -2.20 0.37 12.80
CA PRO A 534 -2.01 1.56 13.63
C PRO A 534 -2.85 1.57 14.90
N ILE A 535 -3.98 0.85 14.89
CA ILE A 535 -4.92 0.73 16.01
C ILE A 535 -4.65 -0.57 16.77
N LEU A 536 -4.54 -1.71 16.09
CA LEU A 536 -4.44 -3.03 16.71
C LEU A 536 -3.02 -3.40 17.17
N GLY A 537 -2.00 -2.69 16.68
CA GLY A 537 -0.60 -3.06 16.83
C GLY A 537 -0.12 -4.04 15.74
N THR A 538 1.20 -4.25 15.67
CA THR A 538 1.80 -5.19 14.73
C THR A 538 1.71 -6.63 15.24
N TYR A 539 1.80 -7.62 14.34
CA TYR A 539 1.64 -9.04 14.68
C TYR A 539 0.33 -9.34 15.41
N ASN A 540 -0.72 -8.61 15.08
CA ASN A 540 -2.04 -8.77 15.68
C ASN A 540 -2.64 -10.16 15.42
N CYS A 541 -2.34 -10.80 14.29
CA CYS A 541 -2.84 -12.14 13.97
C CYS A 541 -2.50 -13.20 15.04
N VAL A 542 -1.29 -13.18 15.60
CA VAL A 542 -0.86 -14.07 16.69
C VAL A 542 -1.18 -13.52 18.08
N THR A 543 -1.28 -12.20 18.19
CA THR A 543 -1.54 -11.53 19.46
C THR A 543 -2.99 -11.68 19.89
N TYR A 544 -3.92 -11.59 18.93
CA TYR A 544 -5.36 -11.81 19.15
C TYR A 544 -5.79 -13.25 18.86
N GLY A 545 -4.87 -14.14 18.47
CA GLY A 545 -5.13 -15.57 18.38
C GLY A 545 -5.89 -16.05 17.15
N TRP A 546 -5.88 -15.28 16.05
CA TRP A 546 -6.56 -15.68 14.81
C TRP A 546 -5.68 -16.50 13.86
N CYS A 547 -4.36 -16.39 14.01
CA CYS A 547 -3.40 -17.19 13.24
C CYS A 547 -3.16 -18.54 13.94
N HIS A 548 -3.88 -19.58 13.51
CA HIS A 548 -3.72 -20.94 14.03
C HIS A 548 -2.27 -21.43 13.87
N TRP A 549 -1.65 -21.19 12.71
CA TRP A 549 -0.27 -21.57 12.40
C TRP A 549 0.74 -20.94 13.37
N GLY A 550 0.57 -19.65 13.70
CA GLY A 550 1.41 -18.96 14.66
C GLY A 550 1.19 -19.41 16.10
N LEU A 551 -0.06 -19.71 16.48
CA LEU A 551 -0.41 -20.23 17.80
C LEU A 551 0.21 -21.61 18.05
N PHE A 552 0.20 -22.50 17.06
CA PHE A 552 0.82 -23.82 17.14
C PHE A 552 2.32 -23.70 17.46
N ASN A 553 3.04 -22.92 16.65
CA ASN A 553 4.48 -22.72 16.82
C ASN A 553 4.83 -22.00 18.15
N GLN A 554 3.96 -21.11 18.63
CA GLN A 554 4.09 -20.46 19.94
C GLN A 554 3.91 -21.44 21.12
N ALA A 555 2.96 -22.37 21.02
CA ALA A 555 2.73 -23.40 22.02
C ALA A 555 3.90 -24.38 22.08
N VAL A 556 4.31 -24.92 20.94
CA VAL A 556 5.43 -25.86 20.83
C VAL A 556 6.76 -25.18 21.21
N GLY A 557 6.99 -23.96 20.72
CA GLY A 557 8.22 -23.21 21.04
C GLY A 557 8.38 -22.88 22.52
N ARG A 558 7.29 -22.80 23.29
CA ARG A 558 7.37 -22.64 24.76
C ARG A 558 7.89 -23.90 25.44
N LEU A 559 7.63 -25.09 24.90
CA LEU A 559 8.19 -26.35 25.40
C LEU A 559 9.66 -26.52 25.01
N GLY A 560 10.05 -25.93 23.88
CA GLY A 560 11.39 -26.01 23.30
C GLY A 560 12.54 -25.38 24.08
N LEU A 561 13.73 -25.43 23.50
CA LEU A 561 14.98 -24.90 24.05
C LEU A 561 15.05 -23.37 24.01
N PHE A 562 14.27 -22.73 23.14
CA PHE A 562 14.36 -21.30 22.88
C PHE A 562 13.99 -20.46 24.10
N LYS A 563 14.91 -19.55 24.47
CA LYS A 563 14.71 -18.50 25.47
C LYS A 563 15.65 -17.32 25.18
N LEU A 564 15.31 -16.16 25.72
CA LEU A 564 16.22 -15.01 25.74
C LEU A 564 16.99 -15.05 27.06
N VAL A 565 18.32 -14.93 27.01
CA VAL A 565 19.19 -14.94 28.20
C VAL A 565 19.91 -13.61 28.28
N VAL A 566 20.14 -13.10 29.49
CA VAL A 566 21.01 -11.94 29.69
C VAL A 566 22.39 -12.38 30.12
N LYS A 567 23.44 -11.69 29.66
CA LYS A 567 24.82 -11.97 30.07
C LYS A 567 25.04 -11.60 31.54
N ASP A 568 24.52 -10.45 31.94
CA ASP A 568 24.58 -9.95 33.31
C ASP A 568 23.22 -9.38 33.77
N PRO A 569 22.53 -9.99 34.74
CA PRO A 569 21.31 -9.44 35.34
C PRO A 569 21.51 -8.07 35.99
N GLY A 570 22.71 -7.75 36.51
CA GLY A 570 23.02 -6.48 37.16
C GLY A 570 22.81 -5.27 36.24
N LEU A 571 23.34 -5.35 35.02
CA LEU A 571 23.13 -4.33 33.97
C LEU A 571 21.64 -4.10 33.64
N CYS A 572 20.77 -5.09 33.83
CA CYS A 572 19.32 -4.92 33.63
C CYS A 572 18.65 -4.12 34.75
N ILE A 573 19.20 -4.14 35.96
CA ILE A 573 18.72 -3.33 37.09
C ILE A 573 19.08 -1.85 36.86
N GLU A 574 20.30 -1.58 36.40
CA GLU A 574 20.81 -0.24 36.12
C GLU A 574 20.17 0.41 34.88
N CYS A 575 19.66 -0.40 33.94
CA CYS A 575 19.01 0.09 32.73
C CYS A 575 17.70 0.84 33.02
N LYS A 576 17.77 2.18 33.03
CA LYS A 576 16.62 3.07 33.25
C LYS A 576 15.60 3.05 32.11
N THR A 577 16.07 2.95 30.86
CA THR A 577 15.21 3.12 29.67
C THR A 577 14.33 1.91 29.36
N LYS A 578 14.84 0.70 29.67
CA LYS A 578 14.19 -0.61 29.42
C LYS A 578 13.65 -0.74 28.00
N ASP A 579 14.44 -0.30 27.02
CA ASP A 579 14.03 -0.19 25.61
C ASP A 579 13.62 -1.53 24.99
N CYS A 580 14.15 -2.65 25.49
CA CYS A 580 13.77 -3.99 25.06
C CYS A 580 12.27 -4.28 25.22
N ALA A 581 11.62 -3.75 26.27
CA ALA A 581 10.18 -3.90 26.50
C ALA A 581 9.37 -3.06 25.50
N LYS A 582 9.82 -1.82 25.22
CA LYS A 582 9.17 -0.91 24.27
C LYS A 582 9.30 -1.38 22.83
N ALA A 583 10.41 -2.04 22.50
CA ALA A 583 10.72 -2.54 21.16
C ALA A 583 9.96 -3.84 20.81
N CYS A 584 9.39 -4.54 21.79
CA CYS A 584 8.71 -5.81 21.56
C CYS A 584 7.39 -5.62 20.80
N PRO A 585 7.24 -6.19 19.58
CA PRO A 585 6.04 -5.98 18.77
C PRO A 585 4.78 -6.60 19.37
N VAL A 586 4.91 -7.70 20.11
CA VAL A 586 3.80 -8.44 20.75
C VAL A 586 3.53 -8.01 22.20
N GLY A 587 4.12 -6.89 22.65
CA GLY A 587 3.78 -6.30 23.96
C GLY A 587 4.30 -7.04 25.19
N ASN A 588 5.37 -7.82 25.09
CA ASN A 588 5.97 -8.54 26.22
C ASN A 588 6.76 -7.63 27.17
N SER A 589 6.07 -6.73 27.88
CA SER A 589 6.72 -5.73 28.75
C SER A 589 7.33 -6.31 30.03
N ASN A 590 6.95 -7.51 30.44
CA ASN A 590 7.42 -8.14 31.68
C ASN A 590 8.84 -8.73 31.54
N MET A 591 9.40 -8.64 30.33
CA MET A 591 10.72 -9.17 29.97
C MET A 591 11.86 -8.64 30.86
N PRO A 592 11.99 -7.33 31.17
CA PRO A 592 13.04 -6.84 32.06
C PRO A 592 12.96 -7.44 33.46
N GLY A 593 11.75 -7.57 34.02
CA GLY A 593 11.55 -8.17 35.34
C GLY A 593 11.96 -9.65 35.37
N SER A 594 11.75 -10.39 34.28
CA SER A 594 12.21 -11.79 34.16
C SER A 594 13.73 -11.90 34.05
N PHE A 595 14.38 -10.98 33.32
CA PHE A 595 15.83 -10.94 33.22
C PHE A 595 16.49 -10.69 34.57
N ILE A 596 15.96 -9.74 35.35
CA ILE A 596 16.46 -9.42 36.68
C ILE A 596 16.28 -10.61 37.64
N LYS A 597 15.09 -11.24 37.64
CA LYS A 597 14.76 -12.31 38.61
C LYS A 597 15.36 -13.67 38.26
N LYS A 598 15.42 -14.02 36.97
CA LYS A 598 15.75 -15.39 36.52
C LYS A 598 17.00 -15.45 35.64
N GLY A 599 17.52 -14.33 35.17
CA GLY A 599 18.58 -14.29 34.14
C GLY A 599 18.10 -14.68 32.73
N TYR A 600 16.83 -15.04 32.56
CA TYR A 600 16.26 -15.41 31.27
C TYR A 600 14.78 -15.05 31.15
N TYR A 601 14.29 -14.98 29.92
CA TYR A 601 12.89 -14.78 29.56
C TYR A 601 12.39 -15.85 28.61
N LYS A 602 11.26 -16.46 28.94
CA LYS A 602 10.57 -17.45 28.14
C LYS A 602 9.06 -17.21 28.23
N SER A 603 8.37 -17.16 27.09
CA SER A 603 6.92 -16.94 27.02
C SER A 603 6.34 -17.58 25.76
N SER A 604 5.11 -18.11 25.84
CA SER A 604 4.35 -18.55 24.66
C SER A 604 3.92 -17.40 23.76
N THR A 605 3.87 -16.18 24.25
CA THR A 605 3.58 -15.01 23.42
C THR A 605 4.79 -14.52 22.63
N CYS A 606 6.00 -15.00 22.94
CA CYS A 606 7.20 -14.59 22.23
C CYS A 606 7.19 -15.14 20.80
N ILE A 607 7.48 -14.28 19.83
CA ILE A 607 7.60 -14.63 18.39
C ILE A 607 9.05 -14.74 17.91
N GLY A 608 10.03 -14.51 18.79
CA GLY A 608 11.44 -14.71 18.46
C GLY A 608 12.06 -13.74 17.44
N VAL A 609 11.37 -12.67 17.04
CA VAL A 609 11.83 -11.69 16.02
C VAL A 609 13.12 -10.96 16.44
N GLY A 610 13.35 -10.76 17.73
CA GLY A 610 14.64 -10.25 18.20
C GLY A 610 14.78 -8.73 18.29
N ASP A 611 13.71 -7.96 18.12
CA ASP A 611 13.74 -6.49 18.26
C ASP A 611 14.21 -6.03 19.65
N CYS A 612 13.97 -6.84 20.69
CA CYS A 612 14.45 -6.60 22.03
C CYS A 612 15.98 -6.71 22.16
N VAL A 613 16.61 -7.59 21.35
CA VAL A 613 18.06 -7.76 21.29
C VAL A 613 18.69 -6.54 20.60
N GLU A 614 18.16 -6.14 19.44
CA GLU A 614 18.64 -4.94 18.71
C GLU A 614 18.47 -3.65 19.52
N ALA A 615 17.40 -3.54 20.30
CA ALA A 615 17.10 -2.34 21.08
C ALA A 615 17.86 -2.25 22.40
N CYS A 616 18.59 -3.30 22.82
CA CYS A 616 19.31 -3.29 24.09
C CYS A 616 20.54 -2.36 23.98
N PRO A 617 20.61 -1.25 24.74
CA PRO A 617 21.74 -0.31 24.64
C PRO A 617 23.07 -0.94 25.08
N TYR A 618 23.01 -1.91 25.98
CA TYR A 618 24.17 -2.60 26.54
C TYR A 618 24.55 -3.90 25.82
N ASN A 619 23.83 -4.29 24.75
CA ASN A 619 24.05 -5.57 24.07
C ASN A 619 24.10 -6.78 25.05
N ASN A 620 23.20 -6.76 26.03
CA ASN A 620 23.19 -7.69 27.16
C ASN A 620 22.28 -8.90 26.89
N ILE A 621 21.33 -8.80 25.97
CA ILE A 621 20.37 -9.87 25.66
C ILE A 621 20.91 -10.73 24.51
N ILE A 622 20.88 -12.06 24.67
CA ILE A 622 21.29 -13.03 23.66
C ILE A 622 20.19 -14.07 23.42
N PHE A 623 20.18 -14.64 22.21
CA PHE A 623 19.34 -15.80 21.90
C PHE A 623 19.98 -17.05 22.48
N TYR A 624 19.17 -17.87 23.15
CA TYR A 624 19.56 -19.21 23.59
C TYR A 624 18.62 -20.21 22.94
N ASP A 625 19.16 -21.04 22.05
CA ASP A 625 18.45 -22.04 21.26
C ASP A 625 19.27 -23.33 21.13
N ALA A 626 18.88 -24.23 20.23
CA ALA A 626 19.62 -25.46 19.96
C ALA A 626 21.11 -25.23 19.68
N ARG A 627 21.50 -24.15 18.98
CA ARG A 627 22.91 -23.86 18.66
C ARG A 627 23.71 -23.58 19.94
N ALA A 628 23.15 -22.77 20.83
CA ALA A 628 23.76 -22.47 22.12
C ALA A 628 23.82 -23.72 23.01
N TYR A 629 22.76 -24.55 23.00
CA TYR A 629 22.72 -25.80 23.73
C TYR A 629 23.82 -26.77 23.28
N PHE A 630 23.94 -27.01 21.97
CA PHE A 630 24.97 -27.88 21.41
C PHE A 630 26.36 -27.31 21.60
N LYS A 631 26.56 -26.00 21.42
CA LYS A 631 27.85 -25.36 21.69
C LYS A 631 28.29 -25.61 23.14
N ASN A 632 27.43 -25.36 24.12
CA ASN A 632 27.74 -25.59 25.53
C ASN A 632 28.03 -27.06 25.83
N LYS A 633 27.33 -28.00 25.18
CA LYS A 633 27.54 -29.45 25.37
C LYS A 633 28.83 -29.95 24.71
N LEU A 634 29.20 -29.39 23.57
CA LEU A 634 30.42 -29.73 22.82
C LEU A 634 31.68 -29.09 23.44
N THR A 635 31.57 -27.89 24.02
CA THR A 635 32.68 -27.28 24.80
C THR A 635 32.82 -27.84 26.21
N LEU A 636 31.98 -28.78 26.64
CA LEU A 636 32.14 -29.53 27.89
C LEU A 636 32.80 -30.90 27.64
N ARG A 637 34.07 -30.85 27.22
CA ARG A 637 35.14 -31.69 27.80
C ARG A 637 36.02 -30.73 28.63
N PRO A 638 36.41 -31.12 29.86
CA PRO A 638 36.04 -30.44 31.08
C PRO A 638 36.82 -29.14 31.32
N LEU A 639 36.11 -28.02 31.49
CA LEU A 639 36.58 -26.92 32.31
C LEU A 639 35.72 -26.91 33.59
N ARG A 640 36.25 -27.60 34.61
CA ARG A 640 36.12 -27.13 35.99
C ARG A 640 36.47 -25.64 35.99
N VAL A 641 35.87 -24.89 36.91
CA VAL A 641 36.07 -23.45 37.17
C VAL A 641 35.07 -22.57 36.40
N LEU A 642 33.90 -22.36 37.04
CA LEU A 642 33.30 -21.04 37.34
C LEU A 642 31.78 -21.16 37.62
N LEU A 643 31.44 -21.85 38.71
CA LEU A 643 30.35 -21.40 39.58
C LEU A 643 30.94 -21.25 40.97
N LYS A 644 31.71 -20.17 41.15
CA LYS A 644 32.05 -19.68 42.48
C LYS A 644 30.75 -19.13 43.05
N LYS A 645 30.18 -19.87 44.01
CA LYS A 645 29.16 -19.40 44.95
C LYS A 645 29.53 -17.98 45.43
N PRO A 646 28.60 -17.03 45.55
CA PRO A 646 28.88 -15.86 46.37
C PRO A 646 29.06 -16.35 47.81
N SER A 647 30.28 -16.20 48.33
CA SER A 647 30.54 -16.27 49.76
C SER A 647 29.82 -15.09 50.39
N THR A 648 28.82 -15.41 51.21
CA THR A 648 28.47 -14.62 52.38
C THR A 648 29.74 -14.44 53.19
N ASP A 649 30.25 -13.22 53.25
CA ASP A 649 30.96 -12.61 54.37
C ASP A 649 31.42 -11.24 53.90
N TYR A 650 30.83 -10.18 54.46
CA TYR A 650 31.53 -9.01 54.97
C TYR A 650 30.62 -8.27 55.93
N GLN A 651 31.07 -8.24 57.19
CA GLN A 651 30.77 -7.24 58.20
C GLN A 651 31.14 -5.84 57.70
#